data_AF-A0A316RCP7-F1
#
_entry.id   AF-A0A316RCP7-F1
#
_cell.length_a   1.000
_cell.length_b   1.000
_cell.length_c   1.000
_cell.angle_alpha   90.00
_cell.angle_beta   90.00
_cell.angle_gamma   90.00
#
_symmetry.space_group_name_H-M   'P 1'
#
loop_
_entity.id
_entity.type
_entity.pdbx_description
1 polymer ?
#
loop_
_entity_poly.entity_id
_entity_poly.type
_entity_poly.pdbx_seq_one_letter_code
_entity_poly.pdbx_strand_id
1 'polypeptide(L)'
;MKKRTLKQEIKILCFILAFVALTFLYSQIPCMHIVWIDRIVFSSNSPDLLLDLFTVQATVAALSISIIAIITGFQTETYYGVGLTNYITTLKPILFKHKNLMIADLIMILANYIAVSLQCYYLSVDIFAVSILISIILVKDTAFVFKKGTDIKQEIREYVLHNYSVSYITDLIDNISKQMYADNLLPLEDGFELLKEIYKDAVQNQNEEVIDLICKSLSVLFSEKYGNTAKEKVFLLLWTINEVYAISNEPQTIRHIEIWDRIYVDFCDFLHTITPTQMRRNRMFDYYAFGINLMKNKSYRYSNGRYISQNSMLAEFYYVYIYTIVVAPNQVSEEGQSAEEMIRSIYFWYSSYISADTDEQKEDAIKGYGFFLKQLVDNQDERNIRKLYLNHAIMHFHNNKEGTVFVALFVYAYYLAFCEVLVEGQSIQRFAQDLIKSMQGLVHKAIYALNIKDILKENGKILRNLLNSWEKFNTDELKEIVMERVLVDVLLYISVEKYFSEDDLYDCLKYITSGDMEYTSLKYFANGDDDFVANFMVFQQRALGFTEQSDMQRKVDTLRSALQKGVKAKQVEVAEHYPLTQKVTKEFVERIKTRLNEAMNEIIPFSFNENCQANKSEKIALDYCQVDQDCVGSNYLLDDVCRLASCRLFDRLETCLGEHVEILKLKNTDRTKQEQFIEKSTPYIPNVFIGNKHTFWEENDQFMLQNYIDAMEKVDFSCGCKRLYLINSNLVSFRVSQIHIECFDYTESDFDALNIEKSGNDYFYSRSNGGIKAKYEKKELLDLLHKTLKKIHIEVEYEYGFQSDFVGCSLEIEYM
;
A
#
# COMPACT_ATOMS: atom_id res chain seq x y z
N MET A 1 -46.92 12.59 -9.20
CA MET A 1 -48.08 13.41 -9.66
C MET A 1 -49.30 12.65 -10.17
N LYS A 2 -49.20 11.40 -10.66
CA LYS A 2 -50.33 10.58 -11.16
C LYS A 2 -51.60 10.62 -10.28
N LYS A 3 -51.49 10.60 -8.95
CA LYS A 3 -52.67 10.66 -8.05
C LYS A 3 -53.26 12.06 -7.84
N ARG A 4 -52.52 13.15 -8.10
CA ARG A 4 -52.92 14.54 -7.80
C ARG A 4 -53.49 15.24 -9.04
N THR A 5 -52.87 15.05 -10.21
CA THR A 5 -53.40 15.52 -11.50
C THR A 5 -54.60 14.71 -11.94
N LEU A 6 -54.57 13.37 -11.83
CA LEU A 6 -55.76 12.53 -12.09
C LEU A 6 -56.92 12.89 -11.15
N LYS A 7 -56.66 13.28 -9.89
CA LYS A 7 -57.71 13.77 -8.97
C LYS A 7 -58.30 15.12 -9.39
N GLN A 8 -57.48 16.04 -9.91
CA GLN A 8 -57.95 17.32 -10.43
C GLN A 8 -58.69 17.14 -11.76
N GLU A 9 -58.20 16.26 -12.63
CA GLU A 9 -58.81 15.89 -13.91
C GLU A 9 -60.15 15.16 -13.71
N ILE A 10 -60.23 14.19 -12.79
CA ILE A 10 -61.49 13.55 -12.38
C ILE A 10 -62.44 14.58 -11.79
N LYS A 11 -61.95 15.57 -11.01
CA LYS A 11 -62.81 16.65 -10.51
C LYS A 11 -63.35 17.53 -11.63
N ILE A 12 -62.56 17.86 -12.65
CA ILE A 12 -63.00 18.64 -13.81
C ILE A 12 -63.98 17.81 -14.66
N LEU A 13 -63.70 16.53 -14.90
CA LEU A 13 -64.61 15.63 -15.62
C LEU A 13 -65.92 15.42 -14.85
N CYS A 14 -65.86 15.19 -13.54
CA CYS A 14 -67.04 15.12 -12.68
C CYS A 14 -67.76 16.46 -12.63
N PHE A 15 -67.08 17.60 -12.74
CA PHE A 15 -67.71 18.91 -12.83
C PHE A 15 -68.42 19.12 -14.16
N ILE A 16 -67.81 18.73 -15.29
CA ILE A 16 -68.44 18.80 -16.62
C ILE A 16 -69.63 17.84 -16.69
N LEU A 17 -69.47 16.59 -16.24
CA LEU A 17 -70.56 15.60 -16.17
C LEU A 17 -71.66 16.04 -15.18
N ALA A 18 -71.29 16.61 -14.03
CA ALA A 18 -72.27 17.17 -13.10
C ALA A 18 -72.97 18.38 -13.71
N PHE A 19 -72.27 19.25 -14.43
CA PHE A 19 -72.85 20.41 -15.10
C PHE A 19 -73.84 19.98 -16.19
N VAL A 20 -73.46 19.03 -17.04
CA VAL A 20 -74.33 18.44 -18.08
C VAL A 20 -75.52 17.70 -17.45
N ALA A 21 -75.30 16.96 -16.36
CA ALA A 21 -76.39 16.29 -15.64
C ALA A 21 -77.30 17.32 -14.94
N LEU A 22 -76.75 18.41 -14.41
CA LEU A 22 -77.51 19.47 -13.76
C LEU A 22 -78.33 20.26 -14.77
N THR A 23 -77.79 20.58 -15.95
CA THR A 23 -78.52 21.26 -17.04
C THR A 23 -79.58 20.34 -17.66
N PHE A 24 -79.27 19.05 -17.83
CA PHE A 24 -80.23 18.05 -18.26
C PHE A 24 -81.38 17.87 -17.25
N LEU A 25 -81.08 17.80 -15.95
CA LEU A 25 -82.09 17.77 -14.88
C LEU A 25 -82.89 19.08 -14.80
N TYR A 26 -82.24 20.23 -14.99
CA TYR A 26 -82.91 21.54 -15.06
C TYR A 26 -83.88 21.62 -16.24
N SER A 27 -83.54 21.01 -17.38
CA SER A 27 -84.40 20.99 -18.57
C SER A 27 -85.69 20.16 -18.42
N GLN A 28 -85.75 19.28 -17.41
CA GLN A 28 -86.88 18.38 -17.13
C GLN A 28 -87.84 18.95 -16.07
N ILE A 29 -87.50 20.06 -15.41
CA ILE A 29 -88.30 20.65 -14.31
C ILE A 29 -89.02 21.92 -14.82
N PRO A 30 -90.34 21.88 -15.11
CA PRO A 30 -91.07 22.98 -15.73
C PRO A 30 -91.16 24.26 -14.89
N CYS A 31 -90.82 24.20 -13.61
CA CYS A 31 -90.91 25.34 -12.68
C CYS A 31 -89.58 26.07 -12.46
N MET A 32 -88.50 25.61 -13.10
CA MET A 32 -87.14 26.17 -12.99
C MET A 32 -86.61 26.72 -14.32
N HIS A 33 -87.51 26.96 -15.29
CA HIS A 33 -87.12 27.59 -16.55
C HIS A 33 -86.60 29.01 -16.32
N ILE A 34 -85.34 29.23 -16.70
CA ILE A 34 -84.73 30.56 -16.70
C ILE A 34 -85.40 31.36 -17.81
N VAL A 35 -86.14 32.41 -17.44
CA VAL A 35 -86.98 33.26 -18.34
C VAL A 35 -86.24 33.75 -19.60
N TRP A 36 -84.92 33.88 -19.56
CA TRP A 36 -84.10 34.28 -20.72
C TRP A 36 -83.85 33.12 -21.70
N ILE A 37 -83.66 31.89 -21.22
CA ILE A 37 -83.51 30.70 -22.07
C ILE A 37 -84.85 30.36 -22.69
N ASP A 38 -85.94 30.44 -21.92
CA ASP A 38 -87.29 30.28 -22.48
C ASP A 38 -87.60 31.35 -23.51
N ARG A 39 -87.12 32.59 -23.36
CA ARG A 39 -87.26 33.59 -24.42
C ARG A 39 -86.48 33.24 -25.69
N ILE A 40 -85.31 32.64 -25.57
CA ILE A 40 -84.50 32.24 -26.74
C ILE A 40 -85.09 31.01 -27.42
N VAL A 41 -85.52 30.01 -26.64
CA VAL A 41 -86.06 28.73 -27.12
C VAL A 41 -87.53 28.82 -27.56
N PHE A 42 -88.39 29.58 -26.85
CA PHE A 42 -89.82 29.73 -27.20
C PHE A 42 -90.15 30.91 -28.12
N SER A 43 -89.28 31.92 -28.29
CA SER A 43 -89.51 32.93 -29.37
C SER A 43 -89.21 32.38 -30.76
N SER A 44 -88.54 31.22 -30.82
CA SER A 44 -88.10 30.54 -32.03
C SER A 44 -88.60 29.09 -32.05
N ASN A 45 -89.91 28.89 -32.24
CA ASN A 45 -90.44 27.60 -32.73
C ASN A 45 -89.98 27.34 -34.18
N SER A 46 -88.69 27.48 -34.47
CA SER A 46 -88.09 27.33 -35.79
C SER A 46 -87.12 26.16 -35.76
N PRO A 47 -87.39 25.08 -36.51
CA PRO A 47 -86.40 24.06 -36.86
C PRO A 47 -85.07 24.66 -37.35
N ASP A 48 -85.14 25.87 -37.92
CA ASP A 48 -84.00 26.65 -38.40
C ASP A 48 -82.97 26.95 -37.30
N LEU A 49 -83.39 27.28 -36.07
CA LEU A 49 -82.46 27.57 -34.96
C LEU A 49 -81.68 26.31 -34.53
N LEU A 50 -82.32 25.14 -34.52
CA LEU A 50 -81.66 23.86 -34.22
C LEU A 50 -80.65 23.49 -35.32
N LEU A 51 -81.04 23.72 -36.57
CA LEU A 51 -80.17 23.48 -37.72
C LEU A 51 -78.97 24.44 -37.71
N ASP A 52 -79.20 25.70 -37.37
CA ASP A 52 -78.15 26.72 -37.22
C ASP A 52 -77.20 26.36 -36.07
N LEU A 53 -77.71 25.97 -34.90
CA LEU A 53 -76.89 25.54 -33.77
C LEU A 53 -76.04 24.31 -34.11
N PHE A 54 -76.62 23.32 -34.79
CA PHE A 54 -75.89 22.15 -35.26
C PHE A 54 -74.80 22.52 -36.29
N THR A 55 -75.12 23.42 -37.22
CA THR A 55 -74.18 23.91 -38.23
C THR A 55 -73.03 24.66 -37.57
N VAL A 56 -73.31 25.55 -36.61
CA VAL A 56 -72.28 26.24 -35.83
C VAL A 56 -71.43 25.23 -35.05
N GLN A 57 -72.01 24.22 -34.42
CA GLN A 57 -71.23 23.18 -33.73
C GLN A 57 -70.29 22.43 -34.68
N ALA A 58 -70.77 22.06 -35.87
CA ALA A 58 -69.95 21.38 -36.88
C ALA A 58 -68.78 22.26 -37.33
N THR A 59 -69.01 23.58 -37.48
CA THR A 59 -67.91 24.53 -37.78
C THR A 59 -66.93 24.70 -36.62
N VAL A 60 -67.41 24.67 -35.38
CA VAL A 60 -66.57 24.71 -34.16
C VAL A 60 -65.70 23.46 -34.06
N ALA A 61 -66.25 22.28 -34.36
CA ALA A 61 -65.45 21.05 -34.40
C ALA A 61 -64.43 21.03 -35.56
N ALA A 62 -64.75 21.66 -36.70
CA ALA A 62 -63.79 21.81 -37.80
C ALA A 62 -62.59 22.69 -37.41
N LEU A 63 -62.77 23.66 -36.51
CA LEU A 63 -61.66 24.43 -35.91
C LEU A 63 -60.74 23.51 -35.09
N SER A 64 -61.31 22.62 -34.26
CA SER A 64 -60.53 21.62 -33.51
C SER A 64 -59.62 20.82 -34.46
N ILE A 65 -60.15 20.31 -35.57
CA ILE A 65 -59.39 19.54 -36.58
C ILE A 65 -58.28 20.39 -37.24
N SER A 66 -58.61 21.63 -37.60
CA SER A 66 -57.67 22.58 -38.23
C SER A 66 -56.47 22.88 -37.33
N ILE A 67 -56.69 22.95 -36.01
CA ILE A 67 -55.63 23.18 -35.02
C ILE A 67 -54.57 22.06 -35.04
N ILE A 68 -54.95 20.79 -35.22
CA ILE A 68 -53.96 19.70 -35.35
C ILE A 68 -53.21 19.74 -36.68
N ALA A 69 -53.87 20.12 -37.77
CA ALA A 69 -53.19 20.30 -39.06
C ALA A 69 -52.06 21.34 -38.93
N ILE A 70 -52.25 22.36 -38.09
CA ILE A 70 -51.21 23.35 -37.76
C ILE A 70 -50.12 22.72 -36.86
N ILE A 71 -50.48 21.98 -35.80
CA ILE A 71 -49.49 21.32 -34.91
C ILE A 71 -48.64 20.27 -35.66
N THR A 72 -49.23 19.56 -36.64
CA THR A 72 -48.51 18.58 -37.48
C THR A 72 -47.51 19.24 -38.43
N GLY A 73 -47.61 20.54 -38.68
CA GLY A 73 -46.56 21.31 -39.36
C GLY A 73 -45.22 21.37 -38.60
N PHE A 74 -45.21 21.02 -37.31
CA PHE A 74 -44.03 20.99 -36.44
C PHE A 74 -43.46 19.57 -36.22
N GLN A 75 -43.71 18.63 -37.14
CA GLN A 75 -43.26 17.22 -37.02
C GLN A 75 -41.75 17.06 -36.79
N THR A 76 -40.94 18.04 -37.22
CA THR A 76 -39.47 18.01 -37.09
C THR A 76 -38.96 18.55 -35.75
N GLU A 77 -39.79 19.21 -34.94
CA GLU A 77 -39.34 19.73 -33.64
C GLU A 77 -39.31 18.61 -32.59
N THR A 78 -38.10 18.27 -32.16
CA THR A 78 -37.85 17.32 -31.08
C THR A 78 -37.18 18.02 -29.90
N TYR A 79 -37.72 17.85 -28.70
CA TYR A 79 -37.09 18.28 -27.45
C TYR A 79 -36.63 17.05 -26.68
N TYR A 80 -35.32 16.99 -26.36
CA TYR A 80 -34.71 15.83 -25.69
C TYR A 80 -34.96 14.49 -26.42
N GLY A 81 -35.04 14.49 -27.76
CA GLY A 81 -35.36 13.27 -28.53
C GLY A 81 -36.86 12.89 -28.53
N VAL A 82 -37.71 13.61 -27.80
CA VAL A 82 -39.17 13.45 -27.86
C VAL A 82 -39.74 14.43 -28.89
N GLY A 83 -40.39 13.89 -29.93
CA GLY A 83 -41.10 14.72 -30.91
C GLY A 83 -42.26 15.49 -30.29
N LEU A 84 -42.30 16.80 -30.50
CA LEU A 84 -43.32 17.70 -29.97
C LEU A 84 -44.73 17.23 -30.33
N THR A 85 -44.92 16.82 -31.58
CA THR A 85 -46.19 16.26 -32.07
C THR A 85 -46.57 14.99 -31.29
N ASN A 86 -45.64 14.04 -31.13
CA ASN A 86 -45.92 12.79 -30.42
C ASN A 86 -46.23 13.02 -28.94
N TYR A 87 -45.57 13.99 -28.32
CA TYR A 87 -45.84 14.38 -26.94
C TYR A 87 -47.27 14.89 -26.76
N ILE A 88 -47.68 15.87 -27.56
CA ILE A 88 -48.99 16.53 -27.50
C ILE A 88 -50.14 15.57 -27.89
N THR A 89 -49.92 14.70 -28.87
CA THR A 89 -50.98 13.81 -29.38
C THR A 89 -51.12 12.53 -28.55
N THR A 90 -50.00 12.01 -28.00
CA THR A 90 -49.94 10.61 -27.54
C THR A 90 -49.48 10.47 -26.09
N LEU A 91 -48.47 11.23 -25.65
CA LEU A 91 -47.79 11.01 -24.36
C LEU A 91 -48.38 11.82 -23.19
N LYS A 92 -49.00 12.99 -23.46
CA LYS A 92 -49.72 13.84 -22.47
C LYS A 92 -50.78 13.02 -21.68
N PRO A 93 -51.13 13.37 -20.41
CA PRO A 93 -52.13 12.64 -19.62
C PRO A 93 -53.48 12.40 -20.33
N ILE A 94 -54.17 11.32 -19.94
CA ILE A 94 -55.23 10.64 -20.71
C ILE A 94 -56.41 11.54 -21.14
N LEU A 95 -56.84 12.49 -20.29
CA LEU A 95 -58.04 13.30 -20.53
C LEU A 95 -57.82 14.51 -21.46
N PHE A 96 -56.58 14.97 -21.64
CA PHE A 96 -56.23 16.13 -22.48
C PHE A 96 -55.39 15.78 -23.71
N LYS A 97 -55.34 14.50 -24.09
CA LYS A 97 -54.76 14.14 -25.39
C LYS A 97 -55.59 14.80 -26.48
N HIS A 98 -54.96 15.60 -27.35
CA HIS A 98 -55.67 16.25 -28.46
C HIS A 98 -56.45 15.22 -29.30
N LYS A 99 -55.90 14.01 -29.48
CA LYS A 99 -56.60 12.88 -30.12
C LYS A 99 -57.91 12.49 -29.41
N ASN A 100 -57.93 12.42 -28.08
CA ASN A 100 -59.10 12.00 -27.31
C ASN A 100 -60.17 13.10 -27.28
N LEU A 101 -59.76 14.37 -27.14
CA LEU A 101 -60.67 15.51 -27.18
C LEU A 101 -61.35 15.65 -28.55
N MET A 102 -60.65 15.33 -29.64
CA MET A 102 -61.26 15.28 -30.97
C MET A 102 -62.26 14.17 -31.16
N ILE A 103 -61.92 12.96 -30.68
CA ILE A 103 -62.86 11.84 -30.71
C ILE A 103 -64.11 12.21 -29.89
N ALA A 104 -63.94 12.88 -28.75
CA ALA A 104 -65.04 13.40 -27.96
C ALA A 104 -65.87 14.44 -28.73
N ASP A 105 -65.25 15.45 -29.36
CA ASP A 105 -65.96 16.43 -30.19
C ASP A 105 -66.76 15.77 -31.34
N LEU A 106 -66.18 14.78 -32.02
CA LEU A 106 -66.87 14.03 -33.08
C LEU A 106 -68.06 13.22 -32.54
N ILE A 107 -67.91 12.59 -31.37
CA ILE A 107 -69.02 11.90 -30.69
C ILE A 107 -70.10 12.90 -30.26
N MET A 108 -69.72 14.10 -29.82
CA MET A 108 -70.66 15.16 -29.43
C MET A 108 -71.44 15.72 -30.63
N ILE A 109 -70.83 15.82 -31.81
CA ILE A 109 -71.56 16.16 -33.05
C ILE A 109 -72.58 15.08 -33.38
N LEU A 110 -72.18 13.81 -33.32
CA LEU A 110 -73.10 12.69 -33.59
C LEU A 110 -74.25 12.66 -32.58
N ALA A 111 -73.95 12.89 -31.29
CA ALA A 111 -74.96 12.99 -30.24
C ALA A 111 -75.90 14.18 -30.48
N ASN A 112 -75.39 15.34 -30.91
CA ASN A 112 -76.24 16.47 -31.23
C ASN A 112 -77.14 16.21 -32.44
N TYR A 113 -76.63 15.53 -33.47
CA TYR A 113 -77.42 15.13 -34.64
C TYR A 113 -78.62 14.27 -34.22
N ILE A 114 -78.40 13.31 -33.31
CA ILE A 114 -79.48 12.48 -32.75
C ILE A 114 -80.45 13.33 -31.93
N ALA A 115 -79.95 14.25 -31.09
CA ALA A 115 -80.79 15.14 -30.28
C ALA A 115 -81.67 16.06 -31.14
N VAL A 116 -81.11 16.63 -32.22
CA VAL A 116 -81.84 17.44 -33.22
C VAL A 116 -82.88 16.58 -33.93
N SER A 117 -82.52 15.36 -34.34
CA SER A 117 -83.44 14.43 -35.02
C SER A 117 -84.63 14.01 -34.14
N LEU A 118 -84.41 13.91 -32.81
CA LEU A 118 -85.44 13.61 -31.80
C LEU A 118 -86.13 14.87 -31.24
N GLN A 119 -85.86 16.05 -31.79
CA GLN A 119 -86.42 17.35 -31.36
C GLN A 119 -86.19 17.67 -29.86
N CYS A 120 -85.06 17.23 -29.31
CA CYS A 120 -84.67 17.48 -27.92
C CYS A 120 -83.91 18.81 -27.79
N TYR A 121 -84.64 19.93 -27.77
CA TYR A 121 -84.08 21.29 -27.81
C TYR A 121 -83.04 21.59 -26.71
N TYR A 122 -83.37 21.31 -25.44
CA TYR A 122 -82.47 21.62 -24.32
C TYR A 122 -81.19 20.78 -24.34
N LEU A 123 -81.31 19.50 -24.72
CA LEU A 123 -80.16 18.61 -24.86
C LEU A 123 -79.21 19.08 -25.97
N SER A 124 -79.76 19.61 -27.07
CA SER A 124 -78.97 20.16 -28.17
C SER A 124 -78.14 21.37 -27.76
N VAL A 125 -78.73 22.28 -26.97
CA VAL A 125 -78.04 23.46 -26.41
C VAL A 125 -76.93 23.05 -25.43
N ASP A 126 -77.17 22.03 -24.59
CA ASP A 126 -76.17 21.52 -23.65
C ASP A 126 -74.99 20.87 -24.36
N ILE A 127 -75.25 20.02 -25.36
CA ILE A 127 -74.20 19.38 -26.17
C ILE A 127 -73.37 20.44 -26.91
N PHE A 128 -74.01 21.48 -27.41
CA PHE A 128 -73.33 22.62 -28.04
C PHE A 128 -72.43 23.37 -27.06
N ALA A 129 -72.91 23.68 -25.84
CA ALA A 129 -72.13 24.36 -24.82
C ALA A 129 -70.88 23.55 -24.40
N VAL A 130 -71.01 22.23 -24.25
CA VAL A 130 -69.87 21.34 -23.96
C VAL A 130 -68.86 21.33 -25.10
N SER A 131 -69.32 21.31 -26.36
CA SER A 131 -68.43 21.32 -27.54
C SER A 131 -67.64 22.61 -27.65
N ILE A 132 -68.26 23.76 -27.35
CA ILE A 132 -67.55 25.04 -27.24
C ILE A 132 -66.50 24.99 -26.13
N LEU A 133 -66.82 24.40 -24.98
CA LEU A 133 -65.89 24.29 -23.86
C LEU A 133 -64.68 23.41 -24.20
N ILE A 134 -64.89 22.29 -24.90
CA ILE A 134 -63.82 21.43 -25.43
C ILE A 134 -62.94 22.22 -26.41
N SER A 135 -63.55 22.98 -27.32
CA SER A 135 -62.83 23.81 -28.28
C SER A 135 -62.02 24.93 -27.63
N ILE A 136 -62.55 25.59 -26.59
CA ILE A 136 -61.82 26.59 -25.81
C ILE A 136 -60.59 25.97 -25.12
N ILE A 137 -60.73 24.76 -24.57
CA ILE A 137 -59.62 24.02 -23.96
C ILE A 137 -58.55 23.73 -25.01
N LEU A 138 -58.94 23.21 -26.18
CA LEU A 138 -58.02 22.92 -27.29
C LEU A 138 -57.29 24.16 -27.79
N VAL A 139 -58.01 25.28 -27.96
CA VAL A 139 -57.42 26.56 -28.37
C VAL A 139 -56.45 27.09 -27.33
N LYS A 140 -56.79 27.01 -26.04
CA LYS A 140 -55.91 27.48 -24.95
C LYS A 140 -54.63 26.65 -24.85
N ASP A 141 -54.74 25.33 -24.93
CA ASP A 141 -53.58 24.43 -24.91
C ASP A 141 -52.68 24.63 -26.14
N THR A 142 -53.28 24.85 -27.31
CA THR A 142 -52.53 25.13 -28.53
C THR A 142 -51.89 26.52 -28.48
N ALA A 143 -52.61 27.53 -28.01
CA ALA A 143 -52.06 28.86 -27.81
C ALA A 143 -50.93 28.88 -26.78
N PHE A 144 -50.97 28.00 -25.75
CA PHE A 144 -49.87 27.79 -24.83
C PHE A 144 -48.64 27.20 -25.54
N VAL A 145 -48.84 26.21 -26.41
CA VAL A 145 -47.78 25.66 -27.28
C VAL A 145 -47.13 26.75 -28.14
N PHE A 146 -47.91 27.74 -28.59
CA PHE A 146 -47.40 28.86 -29.38
C PHE A 146 -46.77 30.00 -28.58
N LYS A 147 -47.10 30.17 -27.29
CA LYS A 147 -46.73 31.40 -26.56
C LYS A 147 -45.32 31.40 -25.98
N LYS A 148 -44.74 30.25 -25.63
CA LYS A 148 -43.34 30.14 -25.12
C LYS A 148 -42.78 28.73 -25.29
N GLY A 149 -41.79 28.53 -26.16
CA GLY A 149 -41.08 27.25 -26.30
C GLY A 149 -40.38 26.76 -25.01
N THR A 150 -40.07 27.66 -24.07
CA THR A 150 -39.44 27.32 -22.78
C THR A 150 -40.37 26.51 -21.86
N ASP A 151 -41.66 26.80 -21.86
CA ASP A 151 -42.61 26.22 -20.91
C ASP A 151 -42.96 24.77 -21.31
N ILE A 152 -43.00 24.49 -22.62
CA ILE A 152 -43.20 23.13 -23.16
C ILE A 152 -41.95 22.29 -22.98
N LYS A 153 -40.76 22.86 -23.23
CA LYS A 153 -39.49 22.18 -23.01
C LYS A 153 -39.39 21.71 -21.55
N GLN A 154 -39.87 22.51 -20.59
CA GLN A 154 -39.95 22.11 -19.19
C GLN A 154 -40.98 20.98 -18.94
N GLU A 155 -42.16 21.03 -19.57
CA GLU A 155 -43.18 19.98 -19.44
C GLU A 155 -42.71 18.62 -20.00
N ILE A 156 -42.00 18.64 -21.14
CA ILE A 156 -41.39 17.44 -21.73
C ILE A 156 -40.28 16.90 -20.83
N ARG A 157 -39.44 17.78 -20.27
CA ARG A 157 -38.39 17.43 -19.30
C ARG A 157 -38.97 16.72 -18.08
N GLU A 158 -40.01 17.28 -17.46
CA GLU A 158 -40.69 16.67 -16.31
C GLU A 158 -41.31 15.31 -16.65
N TYR A 159 -41.88 15.17 -17.85
CA TYR A 159 -42.42 13.90 -18.32
C TYR A 159 -41.36 12.81 -18.46
N VAL A 160 -40.22 13.15 -19.07
CA VAL A 160 -39.09 12.22 -19.26
C VAL A 160 -38.56 11.74 -17.91
N LEU A 161 -38.32 12.66 -16.98
CA LEU A 161 -37.82 12.32 -15.64
C LEU A 161 -38.73 11.34 -14.88
N HIS A 162 -40.03 11.30 -15.20
CA HIS A 162 -40.96 10.38 -14.56
C HIS A 162 -41.16 9.04 -15.30
N ASN A 163 -40.76 8.93 -16.57
CA ASN A 163 -41.09 7.76 -17.41
C ASN A 163 -39.93 7.29 -18.31
N TYR A 164 -38.69 7.65 -17.98
CA TYR A 164 -37.53 7.22 -18.75
C TYR A 164 -37.38 5.69 -18.74
N SER A 165 -36.78 5.15 -19.81
CA SER A 165 -36.46 3.72 -19.97
C SER A 165 -35.01 3.56 -20.42
N VAL A 166 -34.46 2.36 -20.25
CA VAL A 166 -33.10 2.01 -20.72
C VAL A 166 -32.91 2.31 -22.21
N SER A 167 -33.91 2.00 -23.05
CA SER A 167 -33.89 2.33 -24.48
C SER A 167 -33.79 3.83 -24.72
N TYR A 168 -34.61 4.63 -24.02
CA TYR A 168 -34.59 6.08 -24.16
C TYR A 168 -33.25 6.69 -23.74
N ILE A 169 -32.65 6.20 -22.65
CA ILE A 169 -31.34 6.67 -22.20
C ILE A 169 -30.27 6.38 -23.25
N THR A 170 -30.33 5.20 -23.87
CA THR A 170 -29.42 4.81 -24.97
C THR A 170 -29.57 5.75 -26.17
N ASP A 171 -30.81 6.06 -26.57
CA ASP A 171 -31.09 7.00 -27.66
C ASP A 171 -30.64 8.43 -27.31
N LEU A 172 -30.80 8.85 -26.05
CA LEU A 172 -30.34 10.15 -25.57
C LEU A 172 -28.81 10.25 -25.66
N ILE A 173 -28.09 9.21 -25.25
CA ILE A 173 -26.62 9.15 -25.34
C ILE A 173 -26.15 9.17 -26.81
N ASP A 174 -26.80 8.43 -27.70
CA ASP A 174 -26.48 8.45 -29.13
C ASP A 174 -26.70 9.85 -29.74
N ASN A 175 -27.79 10.52 -29.35
CA ASN A 175 -28.04 11.90 -29.76
C ASN A 175 -26.97 12.87 -29.22
N ILE A 176 -26.57 12.75 -27.95
CA ILE A 176 -25.46 13.52 -27.37
C ILE A 176 -24.18 13.27 -28.16
N SER A 177 -23.86 12.00 -28.46
CA SER A 177 -22.68 11.60 -29.23
C SER A 177 -22.64 12.23 -30.63
N LYS A 178 -23.79 12.32 -31.32
CA LYS A 178 -23.91 13.01 -32.60
C LYS A 178 -23.73 14.52 -32.46
N GLN A 179 -24.30 15.13 -31.42
CA GLN A 179 -24.21 16.57 -31.16
C GLN A 179 -22.80 17.03 -30.78
N MET A 180 -21.95 16.14 -30.27
CA MET A 180 -20.53 16.44 -30.05
C MET A 180 -19.81 16.93 -31.32
N TYR A 181 -20.25 16.53 -32.52
CA TYR A 181 -19.69 17.03 -33.79
C TYR A 181 -20.39 18.27 -34.36
N ALA A 182 -21.57 18.64 -33.85
CA ALA A 182 -22.36 19.75 -34.38
C ALA A 182 -21.90 21.11 -33.81
N ASP A 183 -21.92 22.18 -34.60
CA ASP A 183 -21.35 23.49 -34.18
C ASP A 183 -22.05 24.15 -32.97
N ASN A 184 -23.30 23.78 -32.67
CA ASN A 184 -24.10 24.39 -31.59
C ASN A 184 -23.95 23.65 -30.25
N LEU A 185 -23.59 24.38 -29.19
CA LEU A 185 -23.43 23.88 -27.82
C LEU A 185 -24.75 23.71 -27.05
N LEU A 186 -25.77 24.53 -27.33
CA LEU A 186 -27.01 24.55 -26.54
C LEU A 186 -27.72 23.19 -26.45
N PRO A 187 -27.90 22.42 -27.55
CA PRO A 187 -28.53 21.11 -27.48
C PRO A 187 -27.73 20.09 -26.66
N LEU A 188 -26.40 20.24 -26.68
CA LEU A 188 -25.49 19.36 -25.97
C LEU A 188 -25.54 19.61 -24.45
N GLU A 189 -25.56 20.89 -24.05
CA GLU A 189 -25.77 21.30 -22.65
C GLU A 189 -27.11 20.78 -22.11
N ASP A 190 -28.19 20.93 -22.89
CA ASP A 190 -29.52 20.43 -22.55
C ASP A 190 -29.54 18.91 -22.37
N GLY A 191 -28.85 18.17 -23.26
CA GLY A 191 -28.76 16.72 -23.21
C GLY A 191 -28.04 16.21 -21.96
N PHE A 192 -26.89 16.82 -21.64
CA PHE A 192 -26.13 16.50 -20.43
C PHE A 192 -26.87 16.86 -19.14
N GLU A 193 -27.56 18.01 -19.11
CA GLU A 193 -28.34 18.43 -17.94
C GLU A 193 -29.47 17.44 -17.64
N LEU A 194 -30.18 16.98 -18.68
CA LEU A 194 -31.20 15.95 -18.53
C LEU A 194 -30.61 14.61 -18.06
N LEU A 195 -29.48 14.19 -18.63
CA LEU A 195 -28.81 12.94 -18.24
C LEU A 195 -28.41 12.96 -16.76
N LYS A 196 -27.90 14.10 -16.27
CA LYS A 196 -27.55 14.32 -14.86
C LYS A 196 -28.77 14.20 -13.95
N GLU A 197 -29.91 14.77 -14.33
CA GLU A 197 -31.14 14.66 -13.54
C GLU A 197 -31.71 13.24 -13.54
N ILE A 198 -31.66 12.53 -14.67
CA ILE A 198 -32.02 11.10 -14.73
C ILE A 198 -31.11 10.30 -13.80
N TYR A 199 -29.80 10.57 -13.81
CA TYR A 199 -28.85 9.92 -12.89
C TYR A 199 -29.21 10.20 -11.43
N LYS A 200 -29.49 11.46 -11.08
CA LYS A 200 -29.88 11.85 -9.72
C LYS A 200 -31.14 11.12 -9.25
N ASP A 201 -32.17 11.05 -10.09
CA ASP A 201 -33.39 10.30 -9.78
C ASP A 201 -33.12 8.79 -9.65
N ALA A 202 -32.30 8.22 -10.55
CA ALA A 202 -31.91 6.81 -10.49
C ALA A 202 -31.17 6.47 -9.20
N VAL A 203 -30.26 7.33 -8.75
CA VAL A 203 -29.55 7.18 -7.47
C VAL A 203 -30.51 7.26 -6.28
N GLN A 204 -31.44 8.22 -6.26
CA GLN A 204 -32.45 8.34 -5.21
C GLN A 204 -33.39 7.13 -5.15
N ASN A 205 -33.71 6.55 -6.30
CA ASN A 205 -34.57 5.37 -6.43
C ASN A 205 -33.80 4.04 -6.40
N GLN A 206 -32.47 4.05 -6.19
CA GLN A 206 -31.58 2.88 -6.18
C GLN A 206 -31.67 2.00 -7.44
N ASN A 207 -31.82 2.61 -8.61
CA ASN A 207 -31.90 1.91 -9.90
C ASN A 207 -30.50 1.61 -10.48
N GLU A 208 -29.91 0.49 -10.06
CA GLU A 208 -28.57 0.03 -10.45
C GLU A 208 -28.33 -0.05 -11.97
N GLU A 209 -29.31 -0.56 -12.70
CA GLU A 209 -29.20 -0.78 -14.15
C GLU A 209 -28.99 0.54 -14.89
N VAL A 210 -29.74 1.57 -14.50
CA VAL A 210 -29.63 2.91 -15.08
C VAL A 210 -28.33 3.60 -14.67
N ILE A 211 -27.91 3.43 -13.42
CA ILE A 211 -26.67 4.01 -12.90
C ILE A 211 -25.45 3.45 -13.66
N ASP A 212 -25.32 2.12 -13.79
CA ASP A 212 -24.20 1.54 -14.52
C ASP A 212 -24.24 1.87 -16.02
N LEU A 213 -25.43 1.88 -16.63
CA LEU A 213 -25.60 2.28 -18.03
C LEU A 213 -25.07 3.69 -18.27
N ILE A 214 -25.48 4.67 -17.46
CA ILE A 214 -25.04 6.07 -17.61
C ILE A 214 -23.52 6.16 -17.39
N CYS A 215 -22.99 5.57 -16.32
CA CYS A 215 -21.56 5.60 -16.01
C CYS A 215 -20.71 4.99 -17.13
N LYS A 216 -21.10 3.81 -17.63
CA LYS A 216 -20.43 3.13 -18.74
C LYS A 216 -20.48 3.95 -20.02
N SER A 217 -21.65 4.50 -20.33
CA SER A 217 -21.85 5.24 -21.56
C SER A 217 -21.09 6.56 -21.59
N LEU A 218 -21.05 7.29 -20.47
CA LEU A 218 -20.22 8.49 -20.35
C LEU A 218 -18.73 8.17 -20.47
N SER A 219 -18.28 7.04 -19.92
CA SER A 219 -16.89 6.58 -20.05
C SER A 219 -16.54 6.34 -21.52
N VAL A 220 -17.34 5.54 -22.22
CA VAL A 220 -17.16 5.24 -23.66
C VAL A 220 -17.22 6.50 -24.50
N LEU A 221 -18.17 7.39 -24.23
CA LEU A 221 -18.32 8.65 -24.94
C LEU A 221 -17.07 9.52 -24.80
N PHE A 222 -16.44 9.56 -23.61
CA PHE A 222 -15.20 10.31 -23.43
C PHE A 222 -14.05 9.69 -24.23
N SER A 223 -13.82 8.38 -24.08
CA SER A 223 -12.76 7.63 -24.77
C SER A 223 -12.83 7.79 -26.29
N GLU A 224 -14.03 7.80 -26.88
CA GLU A 224 -14.19 7.96 -28.33
C GLU A 224 -13.96 9.41 -28.83
N LYS A 225 -14.21 10.41 -27.99
CA LYS A 225 -14.42 11.79 -28.46
C LYS A 225 -13.31 12.76 -28.05
N TYR A 226 -12.50 12.45 -27.03
CA TYR A 226 -11.53 13.41 -26.48
C TYR A 226 -10.49 13.90 -27.50
N GLY A 227 -10.05 13.05 -28.44
CA GLY A 227 -9.02 13.39 -29.43
C GLY A 227 -9.52 14.02 -30.74
N ASN A 228 -10.81 13.90 -31.05
CA ASN A 228 -11.38 14.23 -32.36
C ASN A 228 -12.45 15.33 -32.32
N THR A 229 -12.68 15.94 -31.15
CA THR A 229 -13.76 16.91 -30.93
C THR A 229 -13.19 18.24 -30.45
N ALA A 230 -13.92 19.35 -30.68
CA ALA A 230 -13.58 20.64 -30.10
C ALA A 230 -13.44 20.55 -28.57
N LYS A 231 -12.36 21.11 -28.03
CA LYS A 231 -11.99 21.00 -26.61
C LYS A 231 -13.08 21.49 -25.68
N GLU A 232 -13.79 22.57 -26.04
CA GLU A 232 -14.89 23.13 -25.26
C GLU A 232 -15.99 22.10 -24.97
N LYS A 233 -16.29 21.21 -25.93
CA LYS A 233 -17.29 20.16 -25.77
C LYS A 233 -16.77 18.99 -24.96
N VAL A 234 -15.49 18.65 -25.10
CA VAL A 234 -14.82 17.65 -24.24
C VAL A 234 -14.81 18.14 -22.79
N PHE A 235 -14.58 19.44 -22.57
CA PHE A 235 -14.70 20.04 -21.24
C PHE A 235 -16.15 19.95 -20.71
N LEU A 236 -17.17 20.20 -21.53
CA LEU A 236 -18.57 20.04 -21.09
C LEU A 236 -18.89 18.59 -20.67
N LEU A 237 -18.39 17.61 -21.41
CA LEU A 237 -18.55 16.19 -21.08
C LEU A 237 -17.88 15.84 -19.74
N LEU A 238 -16.62 16.23 -19.56
CA LEU A 238 -15.89 15.98 -18.31
C LEU A 238 -16.51 16.71 -17.11
N TRP A 239 -17.09 17.91 -17.30
CA TRP A 239 -17.90 18.57 -16.28
C TRP A 239 -19.10 17.72 -15.86
N THR A 240 -19.80 17.14 -16.84
CA THR A 240 -20.96 16.28 -16.57
C THR A 240 -20.56 15.01 -15.83
N ILE A 241 -19.43 14.39 -16.21
CA ILE A 241 -18.85 13.25 -15.50
C ILE A 241 -18.57 13.61 -14.04
N ASN A 242 -17.95 14.79 -13.79
CA ASN A 242 -17.68 15.24 -12.43
C ASN A 242 -18.96 15.51 -11.60
N GLU A 243 -19.99 16.11 -12.20
CA GLU A 243 -21.27 16.35 -11.51
C GLU A 243 -21.99 15.05 -11.16
N VAL A 244 -22.04 14.09 -12.10
CA VAL A 244 -22.53 12.72 -11.85
C VAL A 244 -21.76 12.06 -10.71
N TYR A 245 -20.45 12.28 -10.69
CA TYR A 245 -19.58 11.80 -9.62
C TYR A 245 -19.89 12.45 -8.26
N ALA A 246 -20.07 13.77 -8.24
CA ALA A 246 -20.42 14.53 -7.04
C ALA A 246 -21.78 14.12 -6.43
N ILE A 247 -22.79 13.83 -7.26
CA ILE A 247 -24.10 13.31 -6.82
C ILE A 247 -23.93 11.99 -6.05
N SER A 248 -22.97 11.16 -6.47
CA SER A 248 -22.68 9.88 -5.81
C SER A 248 -21.91 10.04 -4.49
N ASN A 249 -21.43 11.26 -4.20
CA ASN A 249 -20.75 11.62 -2.96
C ASN A 249 -21.65 12.37 -1.95
N GLU A 250 -22.92 12.65 -2.27
CA GLU A 250 -23.82 13.31 -1.33
C GLU A 250 -24.13 12.39 -0.13
N PRO A 251 -24.25 12.90 1.12
CA PRO A 251 -24.37 12.06 2.32
C PRO A 251 -25.54 11.06 2.32
N GLN A 252 -26.61 11.37 1.59
CA GLN A 252 -27.81 10.53 1.48
C GLN A 252 -27.69 9.44 0.41
N THR A 253 -26.66 9.52 -0.44
CA THR A 253 -26.49 8.73 -1.66
C THR A 253 -25.06 8.20 -1.82
N ILE A 254 -24.22 8.25 -0.77
CA ILE A 254 -22.81 7.83 -0.81
C ILE A 254 -22.74 6.45 -1.46
N ARG A 255 -22.20 6.43 -2.68
CA ARG A 255 -22.13 5.26 -3.53
C ARG A 255 -20.82 5.29 -4.27
N HIS A 256 -20.16 4.16 -4.23
CA HIS A 256 -18.95 3.94 -4.98
C HIS A 256 -19.24 3.79 -6.49
N ILE A 257 -18.54 4.56 -7.33
CA ILE A 257 -18.59 4.46 -8.79
C ILE A 257 -17.20 4.62 -9.43
N GLU A 258 -16.95 3.88 -10.49
CA GLU A 258 -15.60 3.71 -11.07
C GLU A 258 -15.40 4.50 -12.38
N ILE A 259 -16.22 5.53 -12.63
CA ILE A 259 -16.25 6.25 -13.91
C ILE A 259 -14.88 6.85 -14.27
N TRP A 260 -14.15 7.38 -13.29
CA TRP A 260 -12.82 7.97 -13.49
C TRP A 260 -11.72 6.93 -13.72
N ASP A 261 -11.84 5.75 -13.12
CA ASP A 261 -10.90 4.65 -13.35
C ASP A 261 -11.06 4.08 -14.76
N ARG A 262 -12.30 4.01 -15.26
CA ARG A 262 -12.60 3.56 -16.63
C ARG A 262 -11.98 4.46 -17.71
N ILE A 263 -11.83 5.76 -17.45
CA ILE A 263 -11.29 6.74 -18.41
C ILE A 263 -9.89 7.23 -18.07
N TYR A 264 -9.22 6.63 -17.09
CA TYR A 264 -7.98 7.15 -16.51
C TYR A 264 -6.90 7.45 -17.57
N VAL A 265 -6.64 6.49 -18.47
CA VAL A 265 -5.62 6.62 -19.52
C VAL A 265 -5.98 7.72 -20.50
N ASP A 266 -7.19 7.68 -21.06
CA ASP A 266 -7.69 8.69 -22.00
C ASP A 266 -7.71 10.09 -21.39
N PHE A 267 -7.99 10.18 -20.08
CA PHE A 267 -7.98 11.44 -19.36
C PHE A 267 -6.56 12.01 -19.27
N CYS A 268 -5.56 11.17 -18.95
CA CYS A 268 -4.16 11.58 -18.94
C CYS A 268 -3.68 12.02 -20.33
N ASP A 269 -4.06 11.28 -21.38
CA ASP A 269 -3.75 11.63 -22.77
C ASP A 269 -4.38 12.97 -23.18
N PHE A 270 -5.64 13.22 -22.78
CA PHE A 270 -6.28 14.52 -22.98
C PHE A 270 -5.55 15.66 -22.25
N LEU A 271 -5.05 15.42 -21.02
CA LEU A 271 -4.28 16.42 -20.27
C LEU A 271 -3.01 16.88 -21.02
N HIS A 272 -2.37 16.01 -21.81
CA HIS A 272 -1.22 16.39 -22.64
C HIS A 272 -1.56 17.40 -23.74
N THR A 273 -2.84 17.52 -24.11
CA THR A 273 -3.27 18.39 -25.21
C THR A 273 -3.67 19.79 -24.75
N ILE A 274 -3.82 20.04 -23.44
CA ILE A 274 -4.40 21.28 -22.90
C ILE A 274 -3.35 22.16 -22.22
N THR A 275 -3.59 23.48 -22.23
CA THR A 275 -2.74 24.43 -21.52
C THR A 275 -3.29 24.80 -20.14
N PRO A 276 -2.45 25.22 -19.17
CA PRO A 276 -2.90 25.74 -17.88
C PRO A 276 -4.03 26.79 -17.98
N THR A 277 -3.95 27.69 -18.96
CA THR A 277 -4.94 28.74 -19.19
C THR A 277 -6.28 28.18 -19.68
N GLN A 278 -6.24 27.21 -20.60
CA GLN A 278 -7.45 26.53 -21.11
C GLN A 278 -8.15 25.78 -19.98
N MET A 279 -7.39 25.09 -19.14
CA MET A 279 -7.92 24.38 -18.00
C MET A 279 -8.59 25.34 -16.99
N ARG A 280 -7.98 26.51 -16.75
CA ARG A 280 -8.50 27.53 -15.82
C ARG A 280 -9.78 28.20 -16.33
N ARG A 281 -9.80 28.61 -17.60
CA ARG A 281 -10.94 29.30 -18.20
C ARG A 281 -12.22 28.47 -18.19
N ASN A 282 -12.08 27.15 -18.32
CA ASN A 282 -13.23 26.27 -18.46
C ASN A 282 -13.93 25.91 -17.16
N ARG A 283 -13.53 26.43 -15.98
CA ARG A 283 -14.12 26.17 -14.64
C ARG A 283 -14.34 24.70 -14.27
N MET A 284 -13.98 23.77 -15.15
CA MET A 284 -14.35 22.36 -15.11
C MET A 284 -13.80 21.66 -13.88
N PHE A 285 -12.69 22.18 -13.39
CA PHE A 285 -12.10 21.83 -12.13
C PHE A 285 -11.83 23.14 -11.39
N ASP A 286 -12.71 23.50 -10.46
CA ASP A 286 -12.13 24.04 -9.23
C ASP A 286 -11.22 22.91 -8.72
N TYR A 287 -9.93 22.99 -9.05
CA TYR A 287 -8.96 21.89 -8.94
C TYR A 287 -9.06 21.23 -7.57
N TYR A 288 -9.18 22.09 -6.56
CA TYR A 288 -9.42 21.76 -5.17
C TYR A 288 -10.69 20.92 -4.98
N ALA A 289 -11.84 21.37 -5.49
CA ALA A 289 -13.11 20.67 -5.34
C ALA A 289 -13.13 19.31 -6.05
N PHE A 290 -12.45 19.20 -7.19
CA PHE A 290 -12.38 17.95 -7.94
C PHE A 290 -11.59 16.87 -7.19
N GLY A 291 -10.40 17.17 -6.69
CA GLY A 291 -9.64 16.21 -5.88
C GLY A 291 -10.36 15.83 -4.58
N ILE A 292 -11.13 16.75 -3.98
CA ILE A 292 -12.01 16.41 -2.85
C ILE A 292 -13.06 15.39 -3.27
N ASN A 293 -13.71 15.59 -4.42
CA ASN A 293 -14.73 14.67 -4.89
C ASN A 293 -14.14 13.28 -5.15
N LEU A 294 -12.97 13.18 -5.80
CA LEU A 294 -12.25 11.93 -6.02
C LEU A 294 -12.00 11.15 -4.73
N MET A 295 -11.46 11.81 -3.69
CA MET A 295 -11.15 11.13 -2.42
C MET A 295 -12.39 10.74 -1.60
N LYS A 296 -13.50 11.49 -1.68
CA LYS A 296 -14.74 11.15 -0.96
C LYS A 296 -15.34 9.80 -1.37
N ASN A 297 -15.12 9.39 -2.62
CA ASN A 297 -15.67 8.15 -3.15
C ASN A 297 -14.75 6.94 -2.93
N LYS A 298 -13.52 7.13 -2.38
CA LYS A 298 -12.59 6.02 -2.17
C LYS A 298 -13.24 4.96 -1.28
N SER A 299 -13.34 3.74 -1.81
CA SER A 299 -13.80 2.58 -1.07
C SER A 299 -12.61 1.73 -0.63
N TYR A 300 -12.73 1.11 0.53
CA TYR A 300 -11.69 0.26 1.10
C TYR A 300 -12.26 -1.12 1.37
N ARG A 301 -11.52 -2.16 0.97
CA ARG A 301 -11.84 -3.55 1.30
C ARG A 301 -10.81 -4.10 2.26
N TYR A 302 -11.29 -4.68 3.34
CA TYR A 302 -10.41 -5.42 4.24
C TYR A 302 -10.00 -6.75 3.61
N SER A 303 -8.69 -6.96 3.43
CA SER A 303 -8.10 -8.18 2.89
C SER A 303 -6.73 -8.41 3.51
N ASN A 304 -6.42 -9.65 3.89
CA ASN A 304 -5.13 -10.04 4.48
C ASN A 304 -4.67 -9.17 5.67
N GLY A 305 -5.60 -8.80 6.55
CA GLY A 305 -5.28 -8.01 7.74
C GLY A 305 -5.06 -6.51 7.47
N ARG A 306 -5.35 -6.01 6.26
CA ARG A 306 -5.18 -4.61 5.87
C ARG A 306 -6.38 -4.10 5.06
N TYR A 307 -6.65 -2.81 5.14
CA TYR A 307 -7.57 -2.15 4.22
C TYR A 307 -6.82 -1.85 2.92
N ILE A 308 -7.36 -2.36 1.81
CA ILE A 308 -6.85 -2.11 0.46
C ILE A 308 -7.86 -1.19 -0.23
N SER A 309 -7.38 -0.07 -0.76
CA SER A 309 -8.23 0.80 -1.59
C SER A 309 -8.72 0.01 -2.80
N GLN A 310 -10.03 -0.02 -3.03
CA GLN A 310 -10.57 -0.78 -4.15
C GLN A 310 -10.39 -0.07 -5.49
N ASN A 311 -10.08 1.24 -5.51
CA ASN A 311 -10.05 2.09 -6.71
C ASN A 311 -9.24 3.40 -6.57
N SER A 312 -9.14 4.11 -7.72
CA SER A 312 -8.64 5.48 -7.94
C SER A 312 -7.14 5.73 -7.78
N MET A 313 -6.34 5.05 -8.63
CA MET A 313 -4.98 5.51 -8.96
C MET A 313 -5.02 6.99 -9.40
N LEU A 314 -6.10 7.41 -10.07
CA LEU A 314 -6.33 8.82 -10.35
C LEU A 314 -6.42 9.66 -9.07
N ALA A 315 -7.21 9.31 -8.04
CA ALA A 315 -7.29 10.18 -6.85
C ALA A 315 -5.96 10.31 -6.08
N GLU A 316 -5.16 9.24 -6.06
CA GLU A 316 -3.85 9.25 -5.38
C GLU A 316 -2.83 10.12 -6.11
N PHE A 317 -2.84 10.09 -7.44
CA PHE A 317 -1.84 10.75 -8.28
C PHE A 317 -2.38 11.91 -9.14
N TYR A 318 -3.66 12.28 -9.04
CA TYR A 318 -4.33 13.24 -9.93
C TYR A 318 -3.55 14.54 -10.03
N TYR A 319 -3.14 15.06 -8.89
CA TYR A 319 -2.42 16.32 -8.83
C TYR A 319 -0.94 16.17 -9.20
N VAL A 320 -0.34 15.01 -8.97
CA VAL A 320 0.98 14.66 -9.50
C VAL A 320 0.95 14.67 -11.03
N TYR A 321 -0.09 14.11 -11.64
CA TYR A 321 -0.28 14.12 -13.08
C TYR A 321 -0.54 15.51 -13.62
N ILE A 322 -1.42 16.30 -13.00
CA ILE A 322 -1.60 17.71 -13.37
C ILE A 322 -0.27 18.44 -13.33
N TYR A 323 0.48 18.28 -12.24
CA TYR A 323 1.76 18.93 -12.12
C TYR A 323 2.71 18.51 -13.26
N THR A 324 2.90 17.21 -13.45
CA THR A 324 3.90 16.66 -14.36
C THR A 324 3.53 16.89 -15.83
N ILE A 325 2.26 16.77 -16.19
CA ILE A 325 1.77 16.80 -17.57
C ILE A 325 1.45 18.23 -18.03
N VAL A 326 0.89 19.06 -17.14
CA VAL A 326 0.35 20.38 -17.51
C VAL A 326 1.19 21.52 -16.95
N VAL A 327 1.64 21.43 -15.69
CA VAL A 327 2.26 22.56 -14.99
C VAL A 327 3.76 22.63 -15.24
N ALA A 328 4.51 21.55 -15.00
CA ALA A 328 5.96 21.46 -15.12
C ALA A 328 6.48 21.87 -16.51
N PRO A 329 5.86 21.43 -17.63
CA PRO A 329 6.30 21.86 -18.96
C PRO A 329 6.11 23.35 -19.25
N ASN A 330 5.20 24.02 -18.51
CA ASN A 330 4.80 25.41 -18.75
C ASN A 330 5.37 26.41 -17.72
N GLN A 331 6.26 25.99 -16.81
CA GLN A 331 6.76 26.85 -15.74
C GLN A 331 7.57 28.06 -16.23
N VAL A 332 8.21 27.95 -17.39
CA VAL A 332 9.10 28.97 -17.96
C VAL A 332 8.39 29.81 -19.04
N SER A 333 7.10 29.55 -19.30
CA SER A 333 6.31 30.26 -20.32
C SER A 333 5.50 31.42 -19.71
N GLU A 334 4.86 32.23 -20.55
CA GLU A 334 3.88 33.25 -20.12
C GLU A 334 2.71 32.65 -19.31
N GLU A 335 2.49 31.34 -19.38
CA GLU A 335 1.46 30.63 -18.60
C GLU A 335 1.87 30.34 -17.14
N GLY A 336 3.09 30.72 -16.73
CA GLY A 336 3.64 30.43 -15.40
C GLY A 336 2.80 30.94 -14.22
N GLN A 337 2.01 32.02 -14.38
CA GLN A 337 1.09 32.47 -13.33
C GLN A 337 -0.09 31.50 -13.12
N SER A 338 -0.67 30.96 -14.19
CA SER A 338 -1.75 29.97 -14.11
C SER A 338 -1.24 28.66 -13.49
N ALA A 339 -0.02 28.27 -13.84
CA ALA A 339 0.68 27.13 -13.25
C ALA A 339 0.87 27.30 -11.71
N GLU A 340 1.32 28.47 -11.25
CA GLU A 340 1.54 28.74 -9.82
C GLU A 340 0.24 28.69 -8.99
N GLU A 341 -0.86 29.21 -9.52
CA GLU A 341 -2.17 29.13 -8.86
C GLU A 341 -2.66 27.67 -8.72
N MET A 342 -2.46 26.83 -9.74
CA MET A 342 -2.80 25.41 -9.68
C MET A 342 -2.03 24.69 -8.58
N ILE A 343 -0.70 24.86 -8.53
CA ILE A 343 0.16 24.27 -7.49
C ILE A 343 -0.29 24.70 -6.09
N ARG A 344 -0.70 25.97 -5.93
CA ARG A 344 -1.23 26.47 -4.65
C ARG A 344 -2.51 25.77 -4.22
N SER A 345 -3.43 25.49 -5.15
CA SER A 345 -4.66 24.73 -4.88
C SER A 345 -4.37 23.28 -4.51
N ILE A 346 -3.39 22.65 -5.16
CA ILE A 346 -2.91 21.29 -4.83
C ILE A 346 -2.42 21.25 -3.38
N TYR A 347 -1.58 22.23 -3.01
CA TYR A 347 -1.04 22.36 -1.66
C TYR A 347 -2.14 22.49 -0.61
N PHE A 348 -3.06 23.45 -0.78
CA PHE A 348 -4.14 23.69 0.20
C PHE A 348 -5.07 22.50 0.36
N TRP A 349 -5.27 21.72 -0.70
CA TRP A 349 -6.06 20.51 -0.64
C TRP A 349 -5.40 19.44 0.24
N TYR A 350 -4.15 19.07 -0.06
CA TYR A 350 -3.44 18.07 0.73
C TYR A 350 -3.34 18.50 2.20
N SER A 351 -3.02 19.77 2.47
CA SER A 351 -2.95 20.26 3.85
C SER A 351 -4.30 20.17 4.58
N SER A 352 -5.40 20.47 3.89
CA SER A 352 -6.75 20.39 4.48
C SER A 352 -7.20 18.95 4.70
N TYR A 353 -6.87 18.03 3.79
CA TYR A 353 -7.29 16.63 3.89
C TYR A 353 -6.43 15.83 4.87
N ILE A 354 -5.14 16.19 5.03
CA ILE A 354 -4.30 15.73 6.12
C ILE A 354 -4.96 16.02 7.48
N SER A 355 -5.80 17.07 7.59
CA SER A 355 -6.54 17.38 8.82
C SER A 355 -7.89 16.65 8.99
N ALA A 356 -8.38 15.91 7.99
CA ALA A 356 -9.70 15.25 7.98
C ALA A 356 -9.67 13.71 8.21
N ASP A 357 -10.86 13.08 8.25
CA ASP A 357 -11.23 11.80 8.91
C ASP A 357 -10.83 10.46 8.24
N THR A 358 -10.79 9.40 9.07
CA THR A 358 -10.40 7.97 8.85
C THR A 358 -8.91 7.70 8.56
N ASP A 359 -8.34 6.62 9.13
CA ASP A 359 -6.89 6.36 9.09
C ASP A 359 -6.37 5.97 7.70
N GLU A 360 -7.21 5.31 6.90
CA GLU A 360 -6.89 4.90 5.53
C GLU A 360 -6.85 6.09 4.57
N GLN A 361 -7.83 6.99 4.65
CA GLN A 361 -7.86 8.22 3.86
C GLN A 361 -6.68 9.13 4.19
N LYS A 362 -6.25 9.16 5.46
CA LYS A 362 -5.05 9.89 5.90
C LYS A 362 -3.78 9.33 5.27
N GLU A 363 -3.61 8.01 5.26
CA GLU A 363 -2.44 7.36 4.65
C GLU A 363 -2.33 7.72 3.16
N ASP A 364 -3.43 7.62 2.42
CA ASP A 364 -3.47 7.93 0.99
C ASP A 364 -3.18 9.41 0.69
N ALA A 365 -3.65 10.31 1.56
CA ALA A 365 -3.35 11.74 1.44
C ALA A 365 -1.88 12.07 1.73
N ILE A 366 -1.27 11.43 2.74
CA ILE A 366 0.18 11.57 3.02
C ILE A 366 1.00 11.08 1.83
N LYS A 367 0.63 9.93 1.24
CA LYS A 367 1.30 9.38 0.05
C LYS A 367 1.22 10.33 -1.13
N GLY A 368 0.01 10.73 -1.52
CA GLY A 368 -0.20 11.64 -2.65
C GLY A 368 0.54 12.96 -2.47
N TYR A 369 0.48 13.53 -1.25
CA TYR A 369 1.15 14.80 -0.97
C TYR A 369 2.66 14.67 -1.04
N GLY A 370 3.17 13.58 -0.47
CA GLY A 370 4.56 13.22 -0.56
C GLY A 370 5.04 13.11 -2.01
N PHE A 371 4.33 12.36 -2.85
CA PHE A 371 4.68 12.22 -4.27
C PHE A 371 4.66 13.56 -5.01
N PHE A 372 3.71 14.43 -4.70
CA PHE A 372 3.68 15.79 -5.25
C PHE A 372 4.94 16.57 -4.89
N LEU A 373 5.36 16.58 -3.61
CA LEU A 373 6.58 17.25 -3.19
C LEU A 373 7.84 16.63 -3.83
N LYS A 374 7.89 15.31 -3.94
CA LYS A 374 8.96 14.62 -4.67
C LYS A 374 9.07 15.11 -6.11
N GLN A 375 7.95 15.27 -6.82
CA GLN A 375 7.95 15.81 -8.18
C GLN A 375 8.46 17.25 -8.24
N LEU A 376 8.16 18.09 -7.24
CA LEU A 376 8.75 19.44 -7.18
C LEU A 376 10.28 19.36 -7.06
N VAL A 377 10.80 18.46 -6.22
CA VAL A 377 12.24 18.25 -6.04
C VAL A 377 12.90 17.70 -7.31
N ASP A 378 12.32 16.67 -7.92
CA ASP A 378 12.85 16.05 -9.14
C ASP A 378 12.90 17.01 -10.32
N ASN A 379 11.90 17.89 -10.43
CA ASN A 379 11.83 18.93 -11.45
C ASN A 379 12.57 20.23 -11.06
N GLN A 380 13.25 20.25 -9.91
CA GLN A 380 14.07 21.39 -9.43
C GLN A 380 13.26 22.69 -9.25
N ASP A 381 11.99 22.59 -8.83
CA ASP A 381 11.08 23.73 -8.65
C ASP A 381 11.25 24.39 -7.27
N GLU A 382 12.35 25.12 -7.11
CA GLU A 382 12.72 25.78 -5.85
C GLU A 382 11.66 26.77 -5.36
N ARG A 383 11.07 27.52 -6.30
CA ARG A 383 10.15 28.61 -6.02
C ARG A 383 8.91 28.07 -5.30
N ASN A 384 8.31 27.01 -5.82
CA ASN A 384 7.07 26.47 -5.26
C ASN A 384 7.32 25.71 -3.96
N ILE A 385 8.44 24.99 -3.82
CA ILE A 385 8.82 24.36 -2.54
C ILE A 385 8.95 25.42 -1.44
N ARG A 386 9.67 26.52 -1.71
CA ARG A 386 9.84 27.60 -0.73
C ARG A 386 8.53 28.29 -0.39
N LYS A 387 7.80 28.74 -1.41
CA LYS A 387 6.64 29.62 -1.25
C LYS A 387 5.43 28.89 -0.68
N LEU A 388 5.19 27.66 -1.12
CA LEU A 388 3.98 26.92 -0.77
C LEU A 388 4.22 25.99 0.42
N TYR A 389 5.33 25.25 0.44
CA TYR A 389 5.59 24.30 1.52
C TYR A 389 6.33 24.92 2.70
N LEU A 390 7.56 25.36 2.48
CA LEU A 390 8.47 25.74 3.57
C LEU A 390 7.98 26.93 4.41
N ASN A 391 7.33 27.90 3.78
CA ASN A 391 6.75 29.06 4.49
C ASN A 391 5.57 28.69 5.41
N HIS A 392 4.84 27.62 5.10
CA HIS A 392 3.66 27.20 5.86
C HIS A 392 3.97 26.06 6.84
N ALA A 393 4.97 25.22 6.55
CA ALA A 393 5.36 24.06 7.36
C ALA A 393 5.61 24.42 8.84
N ILE A 394 6.15 25.62 9.11
CA ILE A 394 6.41 26.10 10.48
C ILE A 394 5.16 26.11 11.36
N MET A 395 3.99 26.45 10.79
CA MET A 395 2.74 26.57 11.56
C MET A 395 2.13 25.22 11.92
N HIS A 396 2.61 24.12 11.34
CA HIS A 396 1.94 22.82 11.40
C HIS A 396 2.83 21.67 11.93
N PHE A 397 4.04 21.94 12.44
CA PHE A 397 4.91 20.89 12.98
C PHE A 397 4.35 20.12 14.18
N HIS A 398 3.32 20.63 14.86
CA HIS A 398 2.59 19.90 15.90
C HIS A 398 1.65 18.81 15.35
N ASN A 399 1.39 18.80 14.05
CA ASN A 399 0.63 17.75 13.38
C ASN A 399 1.60 16.67 12.87
N ASN A 400 1.54 15.47 13.46
CA ASN A 400 2.39 14.34 13.10
C ASN A 400 2.37 14.01 11.60
N LYS A 401 1.25 14.27 10.91
CA LYS A 401 1.10 13.96 9.49
C LYS A 401 1.89 14.92 8.60
N GLU A 402 1.76 16.23 8.83
CA GLU A 402 2.59 17.25 8.17
C GLU A 402 4.07 17.05 8.52
N GLY A 403 4.34 16.69 9.78
CA GLY A 403 5.68 16.32 10.22
C GLY A 403 6.26 15.11 9.49
N THR A 404 5.44 14.10 9.18
CA THR A 404 5.86 12.91 8.41
C THR A 404 6.33 13.31 7.01
N VAL A 405 5.57 14.17 6.34
CA VAL A 405 5.89 14.63 4.98
C VAL A 405 7.11 15.55 4.99
N PHE A 406 7.27 16.37 6.02
CA PHE A 406 8.46 17.21 6.20
C PHE A 406 9.72 16.36 6.36
N VAL A 407 9.66 15.32 7.21
CA VAL A 407 10.77 14.38 7.41
C VAL A 407 11.10 13.68 6.10
N ALA A 408 10.09 13.21 5.35
CA ALA A 408 10.31 12.58 4.04
C ALA A 408 11.01 13.52 3.05
N LEU A 409 10.53 14.76 2.92
CA LEU A 409 11.15 15.77 2.05
C LEU A 409 12.60 16.05 2.44
N PHE A 410 12.85 16.23 3.74
CA PHE A 410 14.18 16.54 4.24
C PHE A 410 15.16 15.38 4.05
N VAL A 411 14.75 14.15 4.37
CA VAL A 411 15.57 12.94 4.18
C VAL A 411 15.90 12.75 2.70
N TYR A 412 14.92 12.91 1.82
CA TYR A 412 15.13 12.78 0.37
C TYR A 412 16.07 13.85 -0.20
N ALA A 413 15.89 15.11 0.20
CA ALA A 413 16.78 16.19 -0.18
C ALA A 413 18.20 15.96 0.34
N TYR A 414 18.35 15.47 1.58
CA TYR A 414 19.66 15.15 2.16
C TYR A 414 20.34 13.99 1.43
N TYR A 415 19.57 12.95 1.09
CA TYR A 415 20.02 11.81 0.29
C TYR A 415 20.58 12.26 -1.06
N LEU A 416 19.82 13.04 -1.83
CA LEU A 416 20.25 13.57 -3.13
C LEU A 416 21.43 14.54 -3.02
N ALA A 417 21.51 15.32 -1.95
CA ALA A 417 22.56 16.32 -1.76
C ALA A 417 23.93 15.70 -1.42
N PHE A 418 23.95 14.64 -0.61
CA PHE A 418 25.17 14.20 0.07
C PHE A 418 25.43 12.68 0.09
N CYS A 419 24.43 11.84 -0.21
CA CYS A 419 24.56 10.39 -0.05
C CYS A 419 24.52 9.64 -1.39
N GLU A 420 23.70 10.10 -2.34
CA GLU A 420 23.52 9.39 -3.62
C GLU A 420 24.66 9.70 -4.60
N VAL A 421 25.49 8.69 -4.85
CA VAL A 421 26.68 8.81 -5.70
C VAL A 421 26.31 9.01 -7.18
N LEU A 422 25.19 8.46 -7.66
CA LEU A 422 24.81 8.56 -9.06
C LEU A 422 24.38 9.96 -9.49
N VAL A 423 23.98 10.83 -8.54
CA VAL A 423 23.67 12.24 -8.82
C VAL A 423 24.87 13.16 -8.63
N GLU A 424 26.05 12.63 -8.29
CA GLU A 424 27.24 13.43 -8.07
C GLU A 424 27.60 14.25 -9.32
N GLY A 425 27.74 15.57 -9.15
CA GLY A 425 28.02 16.52 -10.22
C GLY A 425 26.82 16.91 -11.09
N GLN A 426 25.64 16.29 -10.90
CA GLN A 426 24.42 16.63 -11.64
C GLN A 426 23.76 17.89 -11.09
N SER A 427 22.88 18.54 -11.89
CA SER A 427 22.19 19.75 -11.46
C SER A 427 21.28 19.51 -10.24
N ILE A 428 20.67 18.33 -10.16
CA ILE A 428 19.79 17.96 -9.06
C ILE A 428 20.51 17.88 -7.71
N GLN A 429 21.78 17.47 -7.68
CA GLN A 429 22.57 17.46 -6.43
C GLN A 429 22.80 18.89 -5.94
N ARG A 430 23.19 19.81 -6.84
CA ARG A 430 23.39 21.23 -6.49
C ARG A 430 22.09 21.86 -5.99
N PHE A 431 20.99 21.59 -6.69
CA PHE A 431 19.66 22.01 -6.27
C PHE A 431 19.30 21.48 -4.87
N ALA A 432 19.54 20.20 -4.60
CA ALA A 432 19.26 19.60 -3.29
C ALA A 432 20.14 20.20 -2.18
N GLN A 433 21.41 20.53 -2.47
CA GLN A 433 22.30 21.23 -1.54
C GLN A 433 21.80 22.64 -1.21
N ASP A 434 21.38 23.41 -2.22
CA ASP A 434 20.80 24.74 -2.04
C ASP A 434 19.47 24.68 -1.26
N LEU A 435 18.65 23.66 -1.54
CA LEU A 435 17.42 23.40 -0.82
C LEU A 435 17.70 23.07 0.66
N ILE A 436 18.62 22.17 0.97
CA ILE A 436 19.02 21.87 2.37
C ILE A 436 19.52 23.13 3.07
N LYS A 437 20.40 23.91 2.42
CA LYS A 437 20.91 25.17 2.96
C LYS A 437 19.77 26.15 3.28
N SER A 438 18.74 26.18 2.43
CA SER A 438 17.56 27.01 2.66
C SER A 438 16.68 26.55 3.82
N MET A 439 16.68 25.25 4.10
CA MET A 439 15.88 24.64 5.14
C MET A 439 16.57 24.67 6.51
N GLN A 440 17.86 25.00 6.62
CA GLN A 440 18.62 24.95 7.88
C GLN A 440 17.89 25.59 9.08
N GLY A 441 17.39 26.82 8.92
CA GLY A 441 16.64 27.52 9.98
C GLY A 441 15.27 26.91 10.29
N LEU A 442 14.64 26.25 9.30
CA LEU A 442 13.38 25.52 9.48
C LEU A 442 13.60 24.19 10.16
N VAL A 443 14.63 23.44 9.74
CA VAL A 443 15.02 22.16 10.34
C VAL A 443 15.34 22.39 11.81
N HIS A 444 16.14 23.39 12.15
CA HIS A 444 16.43 23.71 13.55
C HIS A 444 15.16 23.95 14.39
N LYS A 445 14.17 24.68 13.86
CA LYS A 445 12.86 24.84 14.53
C LYS A 445 12.07 23.52 14.59
N ALA A 446 12.10 22.74 13.52
CA ALA A 446 11.39 21.48 13.40
C ALA A 446 11.91 20.43 14.39
N ILE A 447 13.23 20.38 14.66
CA ILE A 447 13.83 19.48 15.66
C ILE A 447 13.11 19.63 17.02
N TYR A 448 12.84 20.86 17.46
CA TYR A 448 12.19 21.09 18.75
C TYR A 448 10.66 21.02 18.69
N ALA A 449 10.05 21.29 17.53
CA ALA A 449 8.59 21.31 17.38
C ALA A 449 7.96 19.95 17.03
N LEU A 450 8.66 19.10 16.27
CA LEU A 450 8.16 17.81 15.78
C LEU A 450 8.17 16.76 16.89
N ASN A 451 7.09 16.00 17.06
CA ASN A 451 7.12 14.80 17.90
C ASN A 451 7.55 13.57 17.09
N ILE A 452 8.86 13.41 16.88
CA ILE A 452 9.45 12.31 16.09
C ILE A 452 9.02 10.93 16.60
N LYS A 453 8.92 10.75 17.93
CA LYS A 453 8.44 9.51 18.53
C LYS A 453 7.04 9.16 18.04
N ASP A 454 6.10 10.09 18.11
CA ASP A 454 4.72 9.85 17.69
C ASP A 454 4.62 9.69 16.17
N ILE A 455 5.39 10.46 15.40
CA ILE A 455 5.49 10.30 13.94
C ILE A 455 5.92 8.88 13.57
N LEU A 456 6.98 8.35 14.20
CA LEU A 456 7.47 7.01 13.87
C LEU A 456 6.54 5.92 14.38
N LYS A 457 5.86 6.14 15.51
CA LYS A 457 4.88 5.20 16.06
C LYS A 457 3.62 5.11 15.20
N GLU A 458 3.08 6.24 14.75
CA GLU A 458 1.83 6.31 13.98
C GLU A 458 2.06 6.09 12.48
N ASN A 459 3.09 6.74 11.92
CA ASN A 459 3.30 6.84 10.48
C ASN A 459 4.66 6.27 10.02
N GLY A 460 5.48 5.68 10.90
CA GLY A 460 6.83 5.24 10.55
C GLY A 460 6.88 4.26 9.38
N LYS A 461 5.91 3.35 9.28
CA LYS A 461 5.79 2.44 8.13
C LYS A 461 5.45 3.18 6.83
N ILE A 462 4.56 4.17 6.90
CA ILE A 462 4.19 5.00 5.75
C ILE A 462 5.41 5.79 5.28
N LEU A 463 6.15 6.40 6.21
CA LEU A 463 7.38 7.15 5.92
C LEU A 463 8.43 6.30 5.21
N ARG A 464 8.71 5.08 5.72
CA ARG A 464 9.66 4.14 5.09
C ARG A 464 9.20 3.74 3.69
N ASN A 465 7.92 3.33 3.54
CA ASN A 465 7.36 2.98 2.23
C ASN A 465 7.43 4.15 1.23
N LEU A 466 7.14 5.37 1.70
CA LEU A 466 7.19 6.58 0.90
C LEU A 466 8.62 6.82 0.40
N LEU A 467 9.61 6.82 1.28
CA LEU A 467 11.02 7.03 0.91
C LEU A 467 11.57 5.93 0.00
N ASN A 468 11.21 4.66 0.23
CA ASN A 468 11.57 3.57 -0.67
C ASN A 468 10.96 3.77 -2.06
N SER A 469 9.70 4.18 -2.15
CA SER A 469 9.06 4.53 -3.43
C SER A 469 9.65 5.77 -4.08
N TRP A 470 10.37 6.60 -3.31
CA TRP A 470 11.03 7.80 -3.82
C TRP A 470 12.41 7.53 -4.40
N GLU A 471 12.95 6.33 -4.19
CA GLU A 471 14.23 5.93 -4.72
C GLU A 471 14.29 6.15 -6.23
N LYS A 472 15.22 7.01 -6.66
CA LYS A 472 15.27 7.50 -8.04
C LYS A 472 15.85 6.46 -8.98
N PHE A 473 16.78 5.64 -8.48
CA PHE A 473 17.49 4.63 -9.26
C PHE A 473 17.02 3.25 -8.82
N ASN A 474 15.75 2.92 -9.09
CA ASN A 474 15.15 1.65 -8.73
C ASN A 474 15.66 0.51 -9.65
N THR A 475 16.92 0.12 -9.45
CA THR A 475 17.61 -0.88 -10.28
C THR A 475 18.03 -2.14 -9.53
N ASP A 476 18.10 -2.14 -8.18
CA ASP A 476 18.37 -3.31 -7.33
C ASP A 476 17.98 -3.06 -5.84
N GLU A 477 17.74 -4.12 -5.05
CA GLU A 477 17.42 -4.09 -3.60
C GLU A 477 18.45 -3.29 -2.76
N LEU A 478 19.67 -3.13 -3.27
CA LEU A 478 20.75 -2.37 -2.63
C LEU A 478 20.42 -0.88 -2.44
N LYS A 479 19.66 -0.26 -3.34
CA LYS A 479 19.34 1.17 -3.24
C LYS A 479 18.32 1.48 -2.16
N GLU A 480 17.35 0.59 -1.94
CA GLU A 480 16.43 0.68 -0.81
C GLU A 480 17.18 0.66 0.53
N ILE A 481 18.23 -0.17 0.64
CA ILE A 481 19.09 -0.23 1.84
C ILE A 481 19.82 1.10 2.07
N VAL A 482 20.26 1.79 1.01
CA VAL A 482 20.91 3.10 1.15
C VAL A 482 19.92 4.15 1.65
N MET A 483 18.72 4.23 1.07
CA MET A 483 17.68 5.16 1.51
C MET A 483 17.31 4.92 2.98
N GLU A 484 17.08 3.65 3.35
CA GLU A 484 16.76 3.26 4.72
C GLU A 484 17.89 3.62 5.69
N ARG A 485 19.15 3.43 5.27
CA ARG A 485 20.31 3.86 6.05
C ARG A 485 20.29 5.37 6.27
N VAL A 486 20.07 6.17 5.22
CA VAL A 486 20.02 7.64 5.34
C VAL A 486 18.87 8.09 6.24
N LEU A 487 17.71 7.45 6.15
CA LEU A 487 16.57 7.72 7.04
C LEU A 487 16.95 7.50 8.51
N VAL A 488 17.54 6.34 8.82
CA VAL A 488 17.97 6.01 10.19
C VAL A 488 19.03 7.00 10.69
N ASP A 489 20.03 7.32 9.88
CA ASP A 489 21.12 8.25 10.22
C ASP A 489 20.55 9.64 10.53
N VAL A 490 19.70 10.18 9.65
CA VAL A 490 19.08 11.50 9.83
C VAL A 490 18.18 11.55 11.07
N LEU A 491 17.31 10.54 11.26
CA LEU A 491 16.43 10.49 12.43
C LEU A 491 17.22 10.34 13.74
N LEU A 492 18.29 9.55 13.73
CA LEU A 492 19.19 9.41 14.87
C LEU A 492 19.82 10.76 15.22
N TYR A 493 20.45 11.43 14.26
CA TYR A 493 21.12 12.72 14.47
C TYR A 493 20.15 13.79 14.95
N ILE A 494 18.95 13.87 14.37
CA ILE A 494 17.91 14.78 14.84
C ILE A 494 17.50 14.44 16.29
N SER A 495 17.36 13.17 16.62
CA SER A 495 16.93 12.75 17.97
C SER A 495 17.99 13.05 19.03
N VAL A 496 19.27 12.87 18.69
CA VAL A 496 20.41 13.25 19.54
C VAL A 496 20.48 14.77 19.73
N GLU A 497 20.15 15.55 18.71
CA GLU A 497 20.10 17.01 18.81
C GLU A 497 18.91 17.50 19.67
N LYS A 498 17.80 16.75 19.65
CA LYS A 498 16.56 17.12 20.35
C LYS A 498 16.55 16.72 21.82
N TYR A 499 16.90 15.47 22.12
CA TYR A 499 16.66 14.85 23.42
C TYR A 499 17.92 14.91 24.29
N PHE A 500 17.80 15.59 25.43
CA PHE A 500 18.88 15.71 26.42
C PHE A 500 18.82 14.64 27.52
N SER A 501 17.72 13.89 27.59
CA SER A 501 17.48 12.83 28.57
C SER A 501 17.68 11.47 27.93
N GLU A 502 18.38 10.57 28.65
CA GLU A 502 18.53 9.17 28.27
C GLU A 502 17.18 8.49 28.02
N ASP A 503 16.19 8.72 28.89
CA ASP A 503 14.89 8.05 28.83
C ASP A 503 14.11 8.45 27.58
N ASP A 504 14.07 9.75 27.27
CA ASP A 504 13.35 10.25 26.11
C ASP A 504 14.00 9.81 24.80
N LEU A 505 15.34 9.81 24.76
CA LEU A 505 16.10 9.34 23.60
C LEU A 505 15.92 7.82 23.41
N TYR A 506 16.04 7.02 24.47
CA TYR A 506 15.80 5.58 24.44
C TYR A 506 14.41 5.24 23.90
N ASP A 507 13.38 5.95 24.38
CA ASP A 507 12.01 5.76 23.92
C ASP A 507 11.81 6.09 22.44
N CYS A 508 12.53 7.07 21.90
CA CYS A 508 12.50 7.40 20.48
C CYS A 508 13.27 6.36 19.63
N LEU A 509 14.45 5.94 20.10
CA LEU A 509 15.33 5.00 19.40
C LEU A 509 14.66 3.65 19.12
N LYS A 510 13.73 3.20 19.97
CA LYS A 510 12.97 1.95 19.76
C LYS A 510 12.28 1.91 18.40
N TYR A 511 11.77 3.05 17.95
CA TYR A 511 11.06 3.17 16.68
C TYR A 511 12.00 3.44 15.50
N ILE A 512 13.10 4.16 15.73
CA ILE A 512 14.11 4.45 14.68
C ILE A 512 14.82 3.18 14.24
N THR A 513 15.29 2.40 15.20
CA THR A 513 16.11 1.18 15.00
C THR A 513 15.28 -0.05 14.67
N SER A 514 13.94 0.09 14.58
CA SER A 514 13.00 -1.04 14.47
C SER A 514 13.19 -2.10 15.57
N GLY A 515 13.72 -1.69 16.72
CA GLY A 515 14.01 -2.56 17.86
C GLY A 515 15.42 -3.15 17.92
N ASP A 516 16.26 -2.99 16.88
CA ASP A 516 17.63 -3.52 16.86
C ASP A 516 18.67 -2.45 17.25
N MET A 517 18.70 -2.16 18.55
CA MET A 517 19.68 -1.23 19.12
C MET A 517 21.09 -1.82 19.19
N GLU A 518 21.23 -3.15 19.16
CA GLU A 518 22.53 -3.83 19.20
C GLU A 518 23.28 -3.61 17.88
N TYR A 519 22.61 -3.84 16.74
CA TYR A 519 23.15 -3.51 15.42
C TYR A 519 23.48 -2.01 15.30
N THR A 520 22.59 -1.15 15.79
CA THR A 520 22.82 0.31 15.77
C THR A 520 24.06 0.68 16.58
N SER A 521 24.26 0.05 17.75
CA SER A 521 25.45 0.29 18.56
C SER A 521 26.73 -0.14 17.85
N LEU A 522 26.74 -1.31 17.20
CA LEU A 522 27.86 -1.82 16.42
C LEU A 522 28.21 -0.86 15.28
N LYS A 523 27.20 -0.40 14.53
CA LYS A 523 27.39 0.49 13.39
C LYS A 523 28.12 1.78 13.74
N TYR A 524 27.79 2.39 14.88
CA TYR A 524 28.28 3.73 15.22
C TYR A 524 29.44 3.75 16.20
N PHE A 525 29.62 2.69 17.00
CA PHE A 525 30.58 2.68 18.10
C PHE A 525 31.60 1.55 18.04
N ALA A 526 31.62 0.73 16.98
CA ALA A 526 32.59 -0.36 16.85
C ALA A 526 34.05 0.08 16.89
N ASN A 527 34.35 1.26 16.35
CA ASN A 527 35.70 1.82 16.32
C ASN A 527 35.89 2.96 17.33
N GLY A 528 35.01 3.08 18.33
CA GLY A 528 34.96 4.21 19.25
C GLY A 528 34.03 5.33 18.80
N ASP A 529 34.12 6.49 19.46
CA ASP A 529 33.18 7.60 19.29
C ASP A 529 33.49 8.49 18.08
N ASP A 530 34.74 8.47 17.62
CA ASP A 530 35.26 9.43 16.65
C ASP A 530 34.49 9.40 15.32
N ASP A 531 34.13 8.21 14.84
CA ASP A 531 33.36 8.02 13.61
C ASP A 531 31.95 8.61 13.73
N PHE A 532 31.27 8.39 14.86
CA PHE A 532 29.96 8.98 15.12
C PHE A 532 30.06 10.50 15.24
N VAL A 533 31.01 11.01 16.02
CA VAL A 533 31.22 12.44 16.24
C VAL A 533 31.51 13.16 14.93
N ALA A 534 32.40 12.62 14.09
CA ALA A 534 32.74 13.20 12.80
C ALA A 534 31.51 13.27 11.89
N ASN A 535 30.77 12.17 11.75
CA ASN A 535 29.57 12.14 10.91
C ASN A 535 28.45 13.05 11.44
N PHE A 536 28.27 13.11 12.76
CA PHE A 536 27.27 13.98 13.37
C PHE A 536 27.64 15.46 13.23
N MET A 537 28.92 15.84 13.39
CA MET A 537 29.39 17.20 13.11
C MET A 537 29.18 17.59 11.64
N VAL A 538 29.46 16.68 10.71
CA VAL A 538 29.20 16.89 9.27
C VAL A 538 27.70 17.09 9.02
N PHE A 539 26.84 16.31 9.66
CA PHE A 539 25.40 16.49 9.59
C PHE A 539 24.97 17.87 10.14
N GLN A 540 25.44 18.27 11.33
CA GLN A 540 25.13 19.59 11.91
C GLN A 540 25.55 20.71 10.96
N GLN A 541 26.77 20.64 10.42
CA GLN A 541 27.29 21.66 9.52
C GLN A 541 26.45 21.78 8.24
N ARG A 542 26.15 20.64 7.60
CA ARG A 542 25.43 20.60 6.33
C ARG A 542 23.96 20.95 6.51
N ALA A 543 23.31 20.36 7.51
CA ALA A 543 21.87 20.35 7.64
C ALA A 543 21.31 21.40 8.59
N LEU A 544 22.10 21.87 9.56
CA LEU A 544 21.71 22.90 10.53
C LEU A 544 22.47 24.22 10.36
N GLY A 545 23.58 24.21 9.60
CA GLY A 545 24.37 25.42 9.32
C GLY A 545 25.30 25.85 10.46
N PHE A 546 25.48 25.01 11.48
CA PHE A 546 26.41 25.24 12.59
C PHE A 546 27.08 23.93 13.00
N THR A 547 28.12 24.01 13.83
CA THR A 547 28.74 22.85 14.45
C THR A 547 28.89 23.15 15.94
N GLU A 548 28.33 22.32 16.80
CA GLU A 548 28.39 22.52 18.24
C GLU A 548 29.41 21.57 18.87
N GLN A 549 30.57 22.10 19.26
CA GLN A 549 31.63 21.29 19.88
C GLN A 549 31.51 21.22 21.41
N SER A 550 30.91 22.24 22.05
CA SER A 550 30.90 22.36 23.52
C SER A 550 30.07 21.29 24.23
N ASP A 551 28.96 20.84 23.63
CA ASP A 551 28.04 19.85 24.22
C ASP A 551 28.13 18.48 23.53
N MET A 552 29.04 18.32 22.57
CA MET A 552 29.16 17.11 21.74
C MET A 552 29.39 15.86 22.59
N GLN A 553 30.32 15.91 23.54
CA GLN A 553 30.61 14.75 24.40
C GLN A 553 29.39 14.34 25.21
N ARG A 554 28.66 15.32 25.76
CA ARG A 554 27.44 15.05 26.52
C ARG A 554 26.37 14.39 25.64
N LYS A 555 26.19 14.85 24.40
CA LYS A 555 25.26 14.25 23.42
C LYS A 555 25.65 12.80 23.08
N VAL A 556 26.94 12.54 22.87
CA VAL A 556 27.49 11.19 22.65
C VAL A 556 27.25 10.29 23.86
N ASP A 557 27.55 10.78 25.07
CA ASP A 557 27.34 10.02 26.31
C ASP A 557 25.85 9.72 26.54
N THR A 558 24.95 10.66 26.22
CA THR A 558 23.50 10.45 26.30
C THR A 558 23.03 9.38 25.31
N LEU A 559 23.50 9.43 24.06
CA LEU A 559 23.22 8.39 23.06
C LEU A 559 23.76 7.02 23.49
N ARG A 560 25.01 6.98 23.97
CA ARG A 560 25.64 5.76 24.47
C ARG A 560 24.83 5.16 25.60
N SER A 561 24.44 5.94 26.60
CA SER A 561 23.63 5.47 27.72
C SER A 561 22.26 4.93 27.27
N ALA A 562 21.60 5.63 26.34
CA ALA A 562 20.32 5.18 25.78
C ALA A 562 20.45 3.86 24.99
N LEU A 563 21.52 3.70 24.21
CA LEU A 563 21.83 2.45 23.51
C LEU A 563 22.21 1.32 24.48
N GLN A 564 23.01 1.61 25.53
CA GLN A 564 23.32 0.65 26.60
C GLN A 564 22.06 0.08 27.24
N LYS A 565 21.10 0.96 27.54
CA LYS A 565 19.81 0.57 28.09
C LYS A 565 19.00 -0.31 27.15
N GLY A 566 19.02 -0.03 25.85
CA GLY A 566 18.34 -0.84 24.85
C GLY A 566 18.99 -2.20 24.62
N VAL A 567 20.32 -2.25 24.50
CA VAL A 567 21.08 -3.51 24.41
C VAL A 567 20.79 -4.37 25.63
N LYS A 568 20.81 -3.77 26.82
CA LYS A 568 20.45 -4.44 28.07
C LYS A 568 19.05 -5.03 28.04
N ALA A 569 18.06 -4.20 27.71
CA ALA A 569 16.66 -4.61 27.66
C ALA A 569 16.46 -5.79 26.69
N LYS A 570 17.11 -5.76 25.53
CA LYS A 570 17.01 -6.85 24.56
C LYS A 570 17.66 -8.15 25.05
N GLN A 571 18.85 -8.05 25.66
CA GLN A 571 19.52 -9.23 26.22
C GLN A 571 18.71 -9.86 27.34
N VAL A 572 18.07 -9.06 28.21
CA VAL A 572 17.16 -9.55 29.25
C VAL A 572 15.91 -10.20 28.63
N GLU A 573 15.29 -9.56 27.64
CA GLU A 573 14.12 -10.11 26.94
C GLU A 573 14.42 -11.49 26.33
N VAL A 574 15.57 -11.64 25.66
CA VAL A 574 16.03 -12.92 25.08
C VAL A 574 16.26 -13.96 26.18
N ALA A 575 16.91 -13.58 27.28
CA ALA A 575 17.16 -14.47 28.41
C ALA A 575 15.86 -14.99 29.08
N GLU A 576 14.81 -14.16 29.08
CA GLU A 576 13.50 -14.53 29.65
C GLU A 576 12.68 -15.40 28.70
N HIS A 577 12.67 -15.09 27.40
CA HIS A 577 11.92 -15.86 26.41
C HIS A 577 12.56 -17.21 26.12
N TYR A 578 13.88 -17.28 26.16
CA TYR A 578 14.63 -18.45 25.75
C TYR A 578 15.78 -18.84 26.70
N PRO A 579 15.47 -19.24 27.94
CA PRO A 579 16.49 -19.62 28.90
C PRO A 579 17.11 -20.99 28.58
N LEU A 580 18.42 -21.10 28.79
CA LEU A 580 19.15 -22.37 28.89
C LEU A 580 18.77 -23.10 30.19
N THR A 581 17.58 -23.68 30.19
CA THR A 581 17.08 -24.47 31.32
C THR A 581 17.94 -25.71 31.56
N GLN A 582 17.85 -26.28 32.76
CA GLN A 582 18.48 -27.57 33.06
C GLN A 582 18.02 -28.69 32.10
N LYS A 583 16.76 -28.66 31.63
CA LYS A 583 16.25 -29.64 30.68
C LYS A 583 16.99 -29.54 29.34
N VAL A 584 17.03 -28.34 28.76
CA VAL A 584 17.71 -28.07 27.48
C VAL A 584 19.20 -28.44 27.56
N THR A 585 19.84 -28.06 28.67
CA THR A 585 21.26 -28.35 28.90
C THR A 585 21.52 -29.86 29.01
N LYS A 586 20.65 -30.62 29.71
CA LYS A 586 20.77 -32.08 29.82
C LYS A 586 20.58 -32.78 28.48
N GLU A 587 19.57 -32.38 27.70
CA GLU A 587 19.34 -32.94 26.37
C GLU A 587 20.54 -32.69 25.43
N PHE A 588 21.17 -31.51 25.53
CA PHE A 588 22.39 -31.20 24.78
C PHE A 588 23.59 -32.05 25.21
N VAL A 589 23.81 -32.21 26.52
CA VAL A 589 24.87 -33.06 27.08
C VAL A 589 24.71 -34.50 26.61
N GLU A 590 23.49 -35.05 26.62
CA GLU A 590 23.24 -36.40 26.13
C GLU A 590 23.56 -36.53 24.63
N ARG A 591 23.20 -35.53 23.81
CA ARG A 591 23.57 -35.52 22.39
C ARG A 591 25.08 -35.51 22.17
N ILE A 592 25.82 -34.68 22.92
CA ILE A 592 27.30 -34.66 22.89
C ILE A 592 27.83 -36.04 23.29
N LYS A 593 27.33 -36.62 24.38
CA LYS A 593 27.76 -37.92 24.87
C LYS A 593 27.52 -39.03 23.85
N THR A 594 26.34 -39.09 23.23
CA THR A 594 26.03 -40.06 22.18
C THR A 594 26.97 -39.91 20.99
N ARG A 595 27.14 -38.68 20.48
CA ARG A 595 27.98 -38.44 19.30
C ARG A 595 29.46 -38.68 19.56
N LEU A 596 29.97 -38.31 20.74
CA LEU A 596 31.32 -38.62 21.17
C LEU A 596 31.53 -40.14 21.25
N ASN A 597 30.61 -40.89 21.85
CA ASN A 597 30.72 -42.35 21.92
C ASN A 597 30.76 -42.98 20.51
N GLU A 598 29.93 -42.52 19.58
CA GLU A 598 29.97 -42.96 18.17
C GLU A 598 31.33 -42.65 17.53
N ALA A 599 31.78 -41.39 17.61
CA ALA A 599 33.04 -40.96 17.01
C ALA A 599 34.26 -41.69 17.60
N MET A 600 34.27 -41.94 18.91
CA MET A 600 35.38 -42.65 19.56
C MET A 600 35.41 -44.14 19.18
N ASN A 601 34.26 -44.78 19.03
CA ASN A 601 34.17 -46.17 18.55
C ASN A 601 34.62 -46.32 17.09
N GLU A 602 34.38 -45.31 16.26
CA GLU A 602 34.87 -45.29 14.86
C GLU A 602 36.40 -45.11 14.77
N ILE A 603 37.01 -44.37 15.71
CA ILE A 603 38.44 -44.02 15.65
C ILE A 603 39.33 -45.05 16.36
N ILE A 604 38.86 -45.71 17.41
CA ILE A 604 39.69 -46.56 18.27
C ILE A 604 39.09 -47.98 18.36
N PRO A 605 39.24 -48.81 17.32
CA PRO A 605 38.71 -50.17 17.30
C PRO A 605 39.56 -51.20 18.07
N PHE A 606 40.68 -50.81 18.69
CA PHE A 606 41.75 -51.70 19.17
C PHE A 606 41.41 -52.63 20.37
N SER A 607 40.17 -52.69 20.82
CA SER A 607 39.79 -53.49 21.98
C SER A 607 39.47 -54.95 21.63
N PHE A 608 40.44 -55.80 21.27
CA PHE A 608 40.11 -57.22 21.00
C PHE A 608 41.17 -58.25 21.41
N ASN A 609 41.91 -58.04 22.51
CA ASN A 609 42.58 -59.14 23.18
C ASN A 609 42.20 -59.15 24.68
N GLU A 610 41.36 -60.10 25.09
CA GLU A 610 40.96 -60.30 26.50
C GLU A 610 42.17 -60.53 27.44
N ASN A 611 43.34 -60.87 26.88
CA ASN A 611 44.58 -61.11 27.62
C ASN A 611 45.44 -59.86 27.81
N CYS A 612 45.14 -58.74 27.15
CA CYS A 612 45.90 -57.49 27.26
C CYS A 612 45.21 -56.59 28.31
N GLN A 613 45.42 -56.89 29.60
CA GLN A 613 44.87 -56.06 30.69
C GLN A 613 45.46 -54.65 30.61
N ALA A 614 44.59 -53.64 30.57
CA ALA A 614 45.02 -52.26 30.68
C ALA A 614 45.65 -52.04 32.06
N ASN A 615 46.87 -51.50 32.10
CA ASN A 615 47.67 -51.39 33.32
C ASN A 615 47.75 -49.96 33.86
N LYS A 616 47.26 -48.97 33.09
CA LYS A 616 47.23 -47.55 33.44
C LYS A 616 45.90 -46.91 33.00
N SER A 617 45.34 -46.04 33.84
CA SER A 617 44.21 -45.17 33.52
C SER A 617 44.64 -43.71 33.61
N GLU A 618 44.26 -42.91 32.62
CA GLU A 618 44.57 -41.48 32.53
C GLU A 618 43.33 -40.68 32.08
N LYS A 619 43.37 -39.37 32.32
CA LYS A 619 42.25 -38.45 32.08
C LYS A 619 42.66 -37.29 31.19
N ILE A 620 41.77 -36.89 30.29
CA ILE A 620 41.92 -35.72 29.43
C ILE A 620 40.75 -34.79 29.69
N ALA A 621 41.06 -33.56 30.10
CA ALA A 621 40.08 -32.50 30.25
C ALA A 621 40.05 -31.59 29.01
N LEU A 622 38.84 -31.23 28.57
CA LEU A 622 38.56 -30.29 27.50
C LEU A 622 37.54 -29.29 28.01
N ASP A 623 37.98 -28.04 28.15
CA ASP A 623 37.10 -26.94 28.51
C ASP A 623 36.61 -26.25 27.23
N TYR A 624 35.29 -26.19 27.06
CA TYR A 624 34.66 -25.41 26.02
C TYR A 624 34.03 -24.16 26.62
N CYS A 625 34.57 -23.01 26.24
CA CYS A 625 34.09 -21.71 26.70
C CYS A 625 33.02 -21.20 25.72
N GLN A 626 31.82 -20.99 26.25
CA GLN A 626 30.67 -20.30 25.62
C GLN A 626 29.74 -21.18 24.78
N VAL A 627 28.75 -21.79 25.45
CA VAL A 627 27.59 -22.44 24.82
C VAL A 627 26.34 -21.60 25.09
N ASP A 628 25.75 -21.07 24.03
CA ASP A 628 24.47 -20.36 24.08
C ASP A 628 23.32 -21.22 23.52
N GLN A 629 22.14 -20.65 23.36
CA GLN A 629 20.98 -21.38 22.84
C GLN A 629 21.10 -21.73 21.36
N ASP A 630 21.70 -20.86 20.55
CA ASP A 630 21.90 -21.10 19.11
C ASP A 630 22.88 -22.28 18.91
N CYS A 631 23.87 -22.38 19.78
CA CYS A 631 24.80 -23.48 19.88
C CYS A 631 24.12 -24.83 20.18
N VAL A 632 23.16 -24.86 21.10
CA VAL A 632 22.44 -26.10 21.47
C VAL A 632 21.60 -26.65 20.30
N GLY A 633 21.06 -25.77 19.47
CA GLY A 633 20.28 -26.14 18.28
C GLY A 633 21.13 -26.59 17.08
N SER A 634 22.40 -26.19 17.04
CA SER A 634 23.29 -26.42 15.90
C SER A 634 24.09 -27.73 16.01
N ASN A 635 24.13 -28.51 14.92
CA ASN A 635 25.02 -29.67 14.83
C ASN A 635 26.49 -29.28 14.62
N TYR A 636 26.76 -28.05 14.16
CA TYR A 636 28.13 -27.60 13.90
C TYR A 636 28.99 -27.62 15.16
N LEU A 637 28.46 -27.09 16.27
CA LEU A 637 29.18 -27.10 17.55
C LEU A 637 29.37 -28.52 18.07
N LEU A 638 28.34 -29.37 17.92
CA LEU A 638 28.41 -30.78 18.31
C LEU A 638 29.57 -31.50 17.59
N ASP A 639 29.68 -31.29 16.28
CA ASP A 639 30.75 -31.89 15.47
C ASP A 639 32.13 -31.30 15.81
N ASP A 640 32.24 -30.00 16.07
CA ASP A 640 33.52 -29.37 16.43
C ASP A 640 34.03 -29.84 17.80
N VAL A 641 33.14 -29.94 18.80
CA VAL A 641 33.45 -30.53 20.11
C VAL A 641 33.92 -31.98 19.96
N CYS A 642 33.24 -32.78 19.15
CA CYS A 642 33.63 -34.16 18.89
C CYS A 642 35.02 -34.23 18.23
N ARG A 643 35.23 -33.43 17.19
CA ARG A 643 36.51 -33.36 16.47
C ARG A 643 37.66 -32.98 17.40
N LEU A 644 37.50 -31.96 18.24
CA LEU A 644 38.52 -31.53 19.20
C LEU A 644 38.84 -32.61 20.23
N ALA A 645 37.81 -33.27 20.76
CA ALA A 645 37.99 -34.37 21.70
C ALA A 645 38.73 -35.55 21.08
N SER A 646 38.35 -35.93 19.86
CA SER A 646 39.02 -36.98 19.09
C SER A 646 40.49 -36.62 18.80
N CYS A 647 40.79 -35.37 18.44
CA CYS A 647 42.17 -34.92 18.22
C CYS A 647 43.03 -35.08 19.47
N ARG A 648 42.50 -34.65 20.62
CA ARG A 648 43.24 -34.68 21.89
C ARG A 648 43.44 -36.09 22.41
N LEU A 649 42.47 -36.97 22.22
CA LEU A 649 42.61 -38.39 22.53
C LEU A 649 43.63 -39.07 21.61
N PHE A 650 43.62 -38.71 20.33
CA PHE A 650 44.60 -39.20 19.36
C PHE A 650 46.04 -38.75 19.69
N ASP A 651 46.24 -37.48 20.07
CA ASP A 651 47.55 -36.99 20.55
C ASP A 651 48.07 -37.83 21.73
N ARG A 652 47.17 -38.26 22.63
CA ARG A 652 47.52 -39.16 23.74
C ARG A 652 47.85 -40.56 23.27
N LEU A 653 47.06 -41.11 22.35
CA LEU A 653 47.37 -42.39 21.72
C LEU A 653 48.76 -42.38 21.06
N GLU A 654 49.11 -41.33 20.28
CA GLU A 654 50.45 -41.17 19.69
C GLU A 654 51.54 -41.12 20.76
N THR A 655 51.29 -40.40 21.87
CA THR A 655 52.24 -40.30 22.98
C THR A 655 52.46 -41.67 23.63
N CYS A 656 51.39 -42.41 23.91
CA CYS A 656 51.46 -43.75 24.49
C CYS A 656 52.15 -44.75 23.55
N LEU A 657 51.83 -44.71 22.25
CA LEU A 657 52.44 -45.58 21.25
C LEU A 657 53.92 -45.26 21.02
N GLY A 658 54.30 -43.98 21.05
CA GLY A 658 55.66 -43.52 20.75
C GLY A 658 56.74 -44.13 21.66
N GLU A 659 56.39 -44.52 22.89
CA GLU A 659 57.30 -45.20 23.82
C GLU A 659 57.47 -46.71 23.52
N HIS A 660 56.58 -47.28 22.69
CA HIS A 660 56.44 -48.71 22.44
C HIS A 660 56.53 -49.09 20.96
N VAL A 661 57.04 -48.21 20.09
CA VAL A 661 57.25 -48.48 18.66
C VAL A 661 58.68 -48.18 18.26
N GLU A 662 59.22 -48.94 17.31
CA GLU A 662 60.52 -48.62 16.72
C GLU A 662 60.34 -47.40 15.79
N ILE A 663 60.93 -46.26 16.15
CA ILE A 663 60.82 -45.02 15.37
C ILE A 663 61.89 -44.99 14.29
N LEU A 664 61.45 -45.04 13.03
CA LEU A 664 62.28 -44.88 11.85
C LEU A 664 62.26 -43.40 11.43
N LYS A 665 63.42 -42.75 11.49
CA LYS A 665 63.59 -41.36 11.01
C LYS A 665 64.20 -41.35 9.62
N LEU A 666 63.41 -40.96 8.62
CA LEU A 666 63.85 -40.92 7.23
C LEU A 666 63.67 -39.52 6.63
N LYS A 667 64.54 -39.18 5.69
CA LYS A 667 64.42 -37.92 4.94
C LYS A 667 63.31 -38.02 3.91
N ASN A 668 62.59 -36.93 3.68
CA ASN A 668 61.51 -36.94 2.68
C ASN A 668 62.01 -37.32 1.27
N THR A 669 63.26 -37.02 0.95
CA THR A 669 63.90 -37.31 -0.34
C THR A 669 64.36 -38.76 -0.54
N ASP A 670 64.28 -39.62 0.48
CA ASP A 670 64.67 -41.03 0.36
C ASP A 670 63.62 -41.80 -0.46
N ARG A 671 64.02 -42.29 -1.64
CA ARG A 671 63.16 -43.07 -2.54
C ARG A 671 62.85 -44.47 -2.03
N THR A 672 63.65 -45.00 -1.09
CA THR A 672 63.49 -46.35 -0.51
C THR A 672 62.73 -46.34 0.82
N LYS A 673 62.23 -45.17 1.25
CA LYS A 673 61.57 -45.00 2.56
C LYS A 673 60.39 -45.93 2.82
N GLN A 674 59.62 -46.28 1.78
CA GLN A 674 58.51 -47.23 1.92
C GLN A 674 59.00 -48.66 2.11
N GLU A 675 60.03 -49.09 1.36
CA GLU A 675 60.63 -50.42 1.50
C GLU A 675 61.21 -50.61 2.89
N GLN A 676 61.99 -49.64 3.37
CA GLN A 676 62.59 -49.68 4.70
C GLN A 676 61.52 -49.70 5.81
N PHE A 677 60.44 -48.92 5.67
CA PHE A 677 59.36 -48.91 6.65
C PHE A 677 58.61 -50.25 6.71
N ILE A 678 58.33 -50.87 5.56
CA ILE A 678 57.70 -52.19 5.45
C ILE A 678 58.60 -53.31 5.97
N GLU A 679 59.89 -53.30 5.60
CA GLU A 679 60.86 -54.30 6.05
C GLU A 679 61.00 -54.26 7.58
N LYS A 680 61.11 -53.06 8.15
CA LYS A 680 61.17 -52.84 9.59
C LYS A 680 59.89 -53.23 10.32
N SER A 681 58.73 -53.03 9.72
CA SER A 681 57.46 -53.41 10.34
C SER A 681 57.18 -54.92 10.31
N THR A 682 57.75 -55.65 9.35
CA THR A 682 57.44 -57.08 9.10
C THR A 682 57.58 -58.00 10.34
N PRO A 683 58.62 -57.89 11.20
CA PRO A 683 58.75 -58.73 12.39
C PRO A 683 57.61 -58.60 13.41
N TYR A 684 56.90 -57.46 13.41
CA TYR A 684 55.82 -57.18 14.35
C TYR A 684 54.46 -57.74 13.89
N ILE A 685 54.36 -58.18 12.62
CA ILE A 685 53.12 -58.66 11.98
C ILE A 685 51.99 -57.62 12.18
N PRO A 686 52.17 -56.39 11.66
CA PRO A 686 51.19 -55.33 11.84
C PRO A 686 49.88 -55.69 11.13
N ASN A 687 48.77 -55.40 11.79
CA ASN A 687 47.42 -55.59 11.26
C ASN A 687 46.60 -54.29 11.29
N VAL A 688 47.16 -53.21 11.86
CA VAL A 688 46.54 -51.88 11.85
C VAL A 688 47.52 -50.81 11.38
N PHE A 689 47.02 -49.93 10.53
CA PHE A 689 47.68 -48.72 10.06
C PHE A 689 47.01 -47.49 10.69
N ILE A 690 47.81 -46.58 11.24
CA ILE A 690 47.34 -45.33 11.85
C ILE A 690 48.04 -44.14 11.20
N GLY A 691 47.25 -43.14 10.79
CA GLY A 691 47.71 -41.86 10.26
C GLY A 691 47.33 -41.65 8.79
N ASN A 692 47.60 -40.46 8.26
CA ASN A 692 47.22 -40.11 6.89
C ASN A 692 48.40 -40.32 5.92
N LYS A 693 48.29 -41.33 5.05
CA LYS A 693 49.30 -41.64 4.02
C LYS A 693 49.59 -40.45 3.08
N HIS A 694 48.59 -39.61 2.79
CA HIS A 694 48.73 -38.48 1.87
C HIS A 694 49.59 -37.36 2.46
N THR A 695 49.76 -37.31 3.78
CA THR A 695 50.61 -36.32 4.46
C THR A 695 52.09 -36.56 4.19
N PHE A 696 52.50 -37.76 3.78
CA PHE A 696 53.92 -38.17 3.75
C PHE A 696 54.45 -38.58 2.36
N TRP A 697 53.59 -38.69 1.33
CA TRP A 697 53.98 -39.09 -0.04
C TRP A 697 53.17 -38.39 -1.16
N GLU A 698 53.85 -37.98 -2.24
CA GLU A 698 53.22 -37.52 -3.49
C GLU A 698 52.52 -38.67 -4.24
N GLU A 699 51.45 -38.38 -5.01
CA GLU A 699 50.57 -39.38 -5.67
C GLU A 699 51.31 -40.48 -6.45
N ASN A 700 52.48 -40.19 -7.01
CA ASN A 700 53.23 -41.12 -7.85
C ASN A 700 54.04 -42.19 -7.08
N ASP A 701 54.29 -42.01 -5.78
CA ASP A 701 55.09 -42.95 -4.97
C ASP A 701 54.22 -43.90 -4.14
N GLN A 702 52.89 -43.78 -4.13
CA GLN A 702 52.02 -44.39 -3.11
C GLN A 702 51.77 -45.91 -3.24
N PHE A 703 52.14 -46.55 -4.36
CA PHE A 703 51.62 -47.87 -4.73
C PHE A 703 52.07 -49.03 -3.82
N MET A 704 53.29 -49.01 -3.26
CA MET A 704 53.82 -50.13 -2.48
C MET A 704 53.27 -50.20 -1.06
N LEU A 705 53.33 -49.08 -0.32
CA LEU A 705 52.71 -49.04 1.00
C LEU A 705 51.20 -49.24 0.92
N GLN A 706 50.54 -48.69 -0.10
CA GLN A 706 49.10 -48.86 -0.32
C GLN A 706 48.71 -50.34 -0.39
N ASN A 707 49.41 -51.12 -1.21
CA ASN A 707 49.18 -52.56 -1.30
C ASN A 707 49.46 -53.30 0.01
N TYR A 708 50.42 -52.82 0.80
CA TYR A 708 50.77 -53.42 2.09
C TYR A 708 49.70 -53.16 3.17
N ILE A 709 49.15 -51.94 3.22
CA ILE A 709 48.16 -51.55 4.23
C ILE A 709 46.70 -51.83 3.82
N ASP A 710 46.43 -52.20 2.56
CA ASP A 710 45.07 -52.45 2.07
C ASP A 710 44.37 -53.63 2.74
N ALA A 711 45.13 -54.59 3.26
CA ALA A 711 44.62 -55.72 4.04
C ALA A 711 44.56 -55.44 5.56
N MET A 712 45.00 -54.25 6.00
CA MET A 712 45.01 -53.85 7.41
C MET A 712 43.78 -53.01 7.75
N GLU A 713 43.41 -53.00 9.03
CA GLU A 713 42.46 -52.01 9.54
C GLU A 713 43.11 -50.62 9.47
N LYS A 714 42.34 -49.60 9.08
CA LYS A 714 42.86 -48.25 8.84
C LYS A 714 42.19 -47.27 9.80
N VAL A 715 43.02 -46.58 10.57
CA VAL A 715 42.60 -45.46 11.41
C VAL A 715 43.10 -44.18 10.75
N ASP A 716 42.25 -43.63 9.87
CA ASP A 716 42.51 -42.38 9.17
C ASP A 716 42.10 -41.19 10.05
N PHE A 717 43.06 -40.31 10.35
CA PHE A 717 42.80 -39.06 11.07
C PHE A 717 43.28 -37.86 10.26
N SER A 718 42.34 -36.99 9.89
CA SER A 718 42.60 -35.83 9.01
C SER A 718 43.32 -34.68 9.71
N CYS A 719 43.32 -34.64 11.04
CA CYS A 719 43.92 -33.55 11.82
C CYS A 719 45.34 -33.91 12.25
N GLY A 720 46.32 -33.75 11.33
CA GLY A 720 47.72 -33.52 11.67
C GLY A 720 48.47 -34.65 12.41
N CYS A 721 48.33 -35.90 11.97
CA CYS A 721 49.14 -37.02 12.46
C CYS A 721 50.64 -36.76 12.22
N LYS A 722 51.46 -36.81 13.28
CA LYS A 722 52.89 -36.44 13.21
C LYS A 722 53.76 -37.55 12.65
N ARG A 723 53.30 -38.79 12.74
CA ARG A 723 54.00 -40.00 12.31
C ARG A 723 53.03 -41.02 11.76
N LEU A 724 53.49 -41.94 10.93
CA LEU A 724 52.67 -43.09 10.53
C LEU A 724 52.99 -44.28 11.41
N TYR A 725 51.99 -45.07 11.79
CA TYR A 725 52.18 -46.24 12.65
C TYR A 725 51.68 -47.50 11.96
N LEU A 726 52.48 -48.56 12.05
CA LEU A 726 52.13 -49.92 11.69
C LEU A 726 52.27 -50.77 12.94
N ILE A 727 51.14 -51.17 13.52
CA ILE A 727 51.10 -51.84 14.82
C ILE A 727 50.35 -53.17 14.75
N ASN A 728 50.65 -54.04 15.71
CA ASN A 728 49.90 -55.25 15.96
C ASN A 728 48.88 -55.00 17.07
N SER A 729 47.59 -54.90 16.70
CA SER A 729 46.51 -54.64 17.64
C SER A 729 46.34 -55.71 18.71
N ASN A 730 46.88 -56.92 18.54
CA ASN A 730 46.82 -57.95 19.57
C ASN A 730 47.71 -57.64 20.78
N LEU A 731 48.68 -56.72 20.63
CA LEU A 731 49.66 -56.34 21.66
C LEU A 731 49.35 -55.01 22.35
N VAL A 732 48.32 -54.30 21.88
CA VAL A 732 47.93 -52.96 22.33
C VAL A 732 46.51 -53.00 22.86
N SER A 733 46.31 -52.48 24.07
CA SER A 733 45.00 -52.17 24.61
C SER A 733 44.91 -50.65 24.74
N PHE A 734 43.92 -50.05 24.09
CA PHE A 734 43.56 -48.64 24.28
C PHE A 734 42.05 -48.51 24.17
N ARG A 735 41.40 -48.07 25.24
CA ARG A 735 39.94 -47.90 25.26
C ARG A 735 39.54 -46.68 26.06
N VAL A 736 38.47 -46.03 25.63
CA VAL A 736 37.78 -45.02 26.45
C VAL A 736 36.95 -45.78 27.49
N SER A 737 37.22 -45.55 28.78
CA SER A 737 36.52 -46.23 29.87
C SER A 737 35.29 -45.45 30.31
N GLN A 738 35.42 -44.13 30.44
CA GLN A 738 34.34 -43.23 30.85
C GLN A 738 34.43 -41.88 30.13
N ILE A 739 33.26 -41.33 29.79
CA ILE A 739 33.13 -39.94 29.33
C ILE A 739 32.23 -39.22 30.31
N HIS A 740 32.81 -38.21 30.96
CA HIS A 740 32.12 -37.33 31.89
C HIS A 740 31.95 -35.96 31.25
N ILE A 741 30.71 -35.45 31.24
CA ILE A 741 30.38 -34.15 30.66
C ILE A 741 29.57 -33.40 31.69
N GLU A 742 30.08 -32.23 32.07
CA GLU A 742 29.39 -31.34 33.00
C GLU A 742 29.21 -29.96 32.39
N CYS A 743 28.04 -29.38 32.65
CA CYS A 743 27.75 -28.00 32.31
C CYS A 743 27.77 -27.15 33.57
N PHE A 744 28.56 -26.09 33.54
CA PHE A 744 28.71 -25.16 34.64
C PHE A 744 28.12 -23.80 34.29
N ASP A 745 27.61 -23.15 35.34
CA ASP A 745 27.25 -21.75 35.32
C ASP A 745 28.50 -20.87 35.42
N TYR A 746 28.48 -19.73 34.71
CA TYR A 746 29.56 -18.76 34.79
C TYR A 746 29.66 -18.12 36.17
N THR A 747 30.88 -17.88 36.60
CA THR A 747 31.22 -17.23 37.87
C THR A 747 32.05 -15.97 37.64
N GLU A 748 32.32 -15.19 38.68
CA GLU A 748 33.10 -13.95 38.55
C GLU A 748 34.54 -14.21 38.07
N SER A 749 35.12 -15.38 38.37
CA SER A 749 36.45 -15.74 37.86
C SER A 749 36.49 -15.94 36.34
N ASP A 750 35.32 -16.08 35.70
CA ASP A 750 35.22 -16.27 34.25
C ASP A 750 35.01 -14.95 33.49
N PHE A 751 34.89 -13.82 34.19
CA PHE A 751 34.55 -12.53 33.58
C PHE A 751 35.60 -12.03 32.59
N ASP A 752 36.87 -12.26 32.89
CA ASP A 752 37.98 -11.91 31.99
C ASP A 752 37.89 -12.67 30.66
N ALA A 753 37.49 -13.95 30.70
CA ALA A 753 37.34 -14.79 29.51
C ALA A 753 36.16 -14.35 28.61
N LEU A 754 35.16 -13.68 29.19
CA LEU A 754 34.00 -13.13 28.48
C LEU A 754 34.19 -11.66 28.07
N ASN A 755 35.40 -11.10 28.21
CA ASN A 755 35.70 -9.69 27.95
C ASN A 755 34.76 -8.73 28.73
N ILE A 756 34.33 -9.12 29.94
CA ILE A 756 33.49 -8.28 30.80
C ILE A 756 34.39 -7.22 31.45
N GLU A 757 34.07 -5.96 31.23
CA GLU A 757 34.80 -4.85 31.84
C GLU A 757 34.19 -4.49 33.19
N LYS A 758 35.05 -4.18 34.17
CA LYS A 758 34.63 -3.76 35.51
C LYS A 758 35.05 -2.32 35.76
N SER A 759 34.09 -1.47 36.12
CA SER A 759 34.36 -0.09 36.56
C SER A 759 33.60 0.18 37.86
N GLY A 760 34.35 0.26 38.96
CA GLY A 760 33.76 0.36 40.30
C GLY A 760 32.87 -0.85 40.63
N ASN A 761 31.58 -0.59 40.88
CA ASN A 761 30.57 -1.62 41.18
C ASN A 761 29.82 -2.13 39.94
N ASP A 762 30.08 -1.54 38.77
CA ASP A 762 29.37 -1.81 37.54
C ASP A 762 30.16 -2.76 36.64
N TYR A 763 29.44 -3.65 35.96
CA TYR A 763 29.98 -4.57 34.97
C TYR A 763 29.42 -4.25 33.59
N PHE A 764 30.29 -4.23 32.59
CA PHE A 764 29.94 -3.89 31.21
C PHE A 764 30.09 -5.14 30.34
N TYR A 765 28.97 -5.57 29.76
CA TYR A 765 28.88 -6.79 28.97
C TYR A 765 28.04 -6.58 27.70
N SER A 766 28.43 -7.23 26.60
CA SER A 766 27.61 -7.39 25.41
C SER A 766 27.82 -8.80 24.85
N ARG A 767 26.77 -9.37 24.25
CA ARG A 767 26.86 -10.65 23.54
C ARG A 767 27.64 -10.50 22.22
N SER A 768 27.48 -9.37 21.53
CA SER A 768 28.21 -9.07 20.30
C SER A 768 29.59 -8.45 20.58
N ASN A 769 30.61 -8.98 19.91
CA ASN A 769 31.95 -8.40 19.95
C ASN A 769 31.96 -7.08 19.16
N GLY A 770 32.43 -6.00 19.81
CA GLY A 770 32.66 -4.69 19.17
C GLY A 770 31.56 -3.65 19.41
N GLY A 771 30.38 -4.02 19.93
CA GLY A 771 29.30 -3.04 20.19
C GLY A 771 29.46 -2.28 21.50
N ILE A 772 28.51 -1.39 21.78
CA ILE A 772 28.41 -0.79 23.12
C ILE A 772 28.08 -1.88 24.14
N LYS A 773 28.89 -1.97 25.20
CA LYS A 773 28.63 -2.87 26.33
C LYS A 773 27.56 -2.28 27.26
N ALA A 774 26.53 -3.08 27.52
CA ALA A 774 25.46 -2.73 28.46
C ALA A 774 25.96 -2.81 29.91
N LYS A 775 25.43 -1.93 30.76
CA LYS A 775 25.79 -1.82 32.17
C LYS A 775 24.89 -2.70 33.07
N TYR A 776 25.51 -3.50 33.91
CA TYR A 776 24.86 -4.44 34.83
C TYR A 776 25.40 -4.31 36.25
N GLU A 777 24.51 -4.57 37.22
CA GLU A 777 24.97 -4.93 38.57
C GLU A 777 25.48 -6.37 38.59
N LYS A 778 26.39 -6.70 39.51
CA LYS A 778 27.00 -8.04 39.61
C LYS A 778 25.96 -9.17 39.60
N LYS A 779 24.95 -9.06 40.45
CA LYS A 779 23.93 -10.11 40.63
C LYS A 779 23.06 -10.26 39.38
N GLU A 780 22.74 -9.14 38.75
CA GLU A 780 21.96 -9.07 37.53
C GLU A 780 22.71 -9.70 36.36
N LEU A 781 24.00 -9.40 36.19
CA LEU A 781 24.82 -9.99 35.15
C LEU A 781 24.96 -11.51 35.32
N LEU A 782 25.20 -11.97 36.55
CA LEU A 782 25.28 -13.41 36.82
C LEU A 782 23.97 -14.13 36.49
N ASP A 783 22.81 -13.57 36.90
CA ASP A 783 21.50 -14.14 36.56
C ASP A 783 21.27 -14.19 35.03
N LEU A 784 21.66 -13.13 34.31
CA LEU A 784 21.61 -13.09 32.85
C LEU A 784 22.49 -14.19 32.22
N LEU A 785 23.75 -14.29 32.64
CA LEU A 785 24.70 -15.29 32.15
C LEU A 785 24.20 -16.71 32.44
N HIS A 786 23.69 -16.97 33.64
CA HIS A 786 23.14 -18.30 34.01
C HIS A 786 21.96 -18.71 33.14
N LYS A 787 21.16 -17.74 32.68
CA LYS A 787 20.03 -17.98 31.77
C LYS A 787 20.46 -18.13 30.30
N THR A 788 21.59 -17.58 29.89
CA THR A 788 21.92 -17.43 28.45
C THR A 788 23.17 -18.18 28.00
N LEU A 789 24.11 -18.47 28.92
CA LEU A 789 25.38 -19.09 28.61
C LEU A 789 25.71 -20.22 29.59
N LYS A 790 26.32 -21.29 29.07
CA LYS A 790 26.92 -22.37 29.86
C LYS A 790 28.38 -22.58 29.46
N LYS A 791 29.17 -23.06 30.41
CA LYS A 791 30.49 -23.64 30.15
C LYS A 791 30.34 -25.15 30.11
N ILE A 792 30.99 -25.82 29.17
CA ILE A 792 31.01 -27.29 29.12
C ILE A 792 32.41 -27.77 29.45
N HIS A 793 32.49 -28.70 30.38
CA HIS A 793 33.70 -29.44 30.69
C HIS A 793 33.50 -30.89 30.27
N ILE A 794 34.44 -31.41 29.49
CA ILE A 794 34.44 -32.79 29.02
C ILE A 794 35.71 -33.43 29.56
N GLU A 795 35.54 -34.45 30.40
CA GLU A 795 36.62 -35.30 30.87
C GLU A 795 36.47 -36.67 30.21
N VAL A 796 37.47 -37.07 29.44
CA VAL A 796 37.55 -38.40 28.83
C VAL A 796 38.59 -39.21 29.60
N GLU A 797 38.14 -40.28 30.25
CA GLU A 797 39.01 -41.26 30.89
C GLU A 797 39.31 -42.39 29.90
N TYR A 798 40.58 -42.69 29.73
CA TYR A 798 41.05 -43.76 28.87
C TYR A 798 42.02 -44.68 29.60
N GLU A 799 41.96 -45.94 29.21
CA GLU A 799 42.79 -47.00 29.74
C GLU A 799 43.70 -47.51 28.63
N TYR A 800 44.97 -47.75 28.96
CA TYR A 800 45.91 -48.30 28.00
C TYR A 800 46.86 -49.35 28.61
N GLY A 801 47.39 -50.22 27.76
CA GLY A 801 48.32 -51.27 28.13
C GLY A 801 49.02 -51.90 26.93
N PHE A 802 50.21 -52.42 27.17
CA PHE A 802 51.05 -53.06 26.16
C PHE A 802 51.56 -54.41 26.67
N GLN A 803 51.53 -55.44 25.80
CA GLN A 803 52.02 -56.79 26.12
C GLN A 803 53.52 -56.99 25.82
N SER A 804 54.16 -56.03 25.15
CA SER A 804 55.57 -56.08 24.75
C SER A 804 56.18 -54.69 24.80
N ASP A 805 57.51 -54.63 24.95
CA ASP A 805 58.26 -53.37 24.90
C ASP A 805 58.11 -52.69 23.54
N PHE A 806 57.99 -53.47 22.45
CA PHE A 806 57.72 -52.99 21.10
C PHE A 806 56.50 -53.68 20.49
N VAL A 807 55.54 -52.89 20.03
CA VAL A 807 54.26 -53.36 19.44
C VAL A 807 54.12 -53.06 17.94
N GLY A 808 55.11 -52.40 17.35
CA GLY A 808 55.11 -52.03 15.94
C GLY A 808 56.23 -51.07 15.56
N CYS A 809 56.08 -50.47 14.39
CA CYS A 809 56.99 -49.46 13.85
C CYS A 809 56.28 -48.15 13.60
N SER A 810 57.02 -47.05 13.70
CA SER A 810 56.54 -45.72 13.35
C SER A 810 57.50 -45.01 12.39
N LEU A 811 56.97 -44.25 11.44
CA LEU A 811 57.74 -43.45 10.50
C LEU A 811 57.62 -41.96 10.84
N GLU A 812 58.76 -41.31 11.07
CA GLU A 812 58.88 -39.87 11.22
C GLU A 812 59.69 -39.31 10.04
N ILE A 813 59.08 -38.43 9.24
CA ILE A 813 59.76 -37.80 8.10
C ILE A 813 60.42 -36.49 8.55
N GLU A 814 61.72 -36.39 8.35
CA GLU A 814 62.45 -35.14 8.52
C GLU A 814 62.21 -34.24 7.29
N TYR A 815 61.43 -33.17 7.48
CA TYR A 815 61.31 -32.07 6.53
C TYR A 815 62.49 -31.12 6.77
N MET A 816 63.49 -31.16 5.88
CA MET A 816 64.53 -30.12 5.79
C MET A 816 64.20 -29.13 4.70
#